data_AF-A0A4P2Q9N0-F1
#
_entry.id   AF-A0A4P2Q9N0-F1
#
_cell.length_a   1.000
_cell.length_b   1.000
_cell.length_c   1.000
_cell.angle_alpha   90.00
_cell.angle_beta   90.00
_cell.angle_gamma   90.00
#
_symmetry.space_group_name_H-M   'P 1'
#
loop_
_entity.id
_entity.type
_entity.pdbx_description
1 polymer ?
#
loop_
_entity_poly.entity_id
_entity_poly.type
_entity_poly.pdbx_seq_one_letter_code
_entity_poly.pdbx_strand_id
1 'polypeptide(L)'
;MRLDSVSRLDAASEEGRLPPPPVPPSGMARFAPSGPGHDAERELRARRYLWASAPKAAPAGQLRAVLDEAVELALAMRGALPPRVEIGAALEAVIADQVFRARALGAAGLAVALPRLSCGPRGVLHPDDSATLLAWLGASREAPVAVLFDEVDRFALVLAPVPLSELLDRDAPEAHSAVSPRGPAGSAAAQAPERAVGPARPPQPDAPAPAVKEAPPAGAAAPERAAAPERAAAPEQAAASEQVAASERAAAPAPSEPPAPPVSGDGRTDGRPRGVLPPRSSKIRRPEAPAVFATAGSSSAPALGARTMASALGEKAAALTPEAGTPPAAGEAVAATPASADPAASPADRGAGATLRPPRGAQEPVPVAPPAPAAGATPVAETGPMEAAAQARRERKAPPRNRILGAAEWRALAVELDNARGPKPVRVIEQLFATHYTPLLGATLAGEADAAVRNVVEGWRTSFEHSYREAFSALRVTGKRPPMVFDAPDIAARIGRLNGARAVKLLLVDAMRFDLGERVAAHLKEIMTDRAILVERSLLWAALPPTTTAQLSLLARGADGLREAMPQAEAEPAIARGRAVATLRRERVGSRELMKLDLVEARLRAAGPPFAERIEAIAEEVADVVARFMESLPPRTLLLVFGDHGFRMAPMGDGSATGPASQGGGSPEEVLVPAQAWLVGGVH
;
A
#
# COMPACT_ATOMS: atom_id res chain seq x y z
N MET A 1 58.33 19.16 -20.07
CA MET A 1 57.37 19.73 -19.11
C MET A 1 56.82 18.60 -18.28
N ARG A 2 57.22 18.51 -17.00
CA ARG A 2 56.70 17.54 -16.03
C ARG A 2 55.47 18.15 -15.36
N LEU A 3 54.37 17.40 -15.31
CA LEU A 3 53.19 17.73 -14.50
C LEU A 3 53.25 16.88 -13.23
N ASP A 4 53.33 17.57 -12.09
CA ASP A 4 53.20 16.99 -10.75
C ASP A 4 52.07 17.70 -9.99
N SER A 5 51.38 16.91 -9.16
CA SER A 5 50.68 17.27 -7.91
C SER A 5 49.24 17.82 -7.97
N VAL A 6 48.27 16.90 -8.00
CA VAL A 6 46.95 17.08 -7.37
C VAL A 6 46.79 15.98 -6.30
N SER A 7 47.27 16.25 -5.09
CA SER A 7 47.07 15.39 -3.91
C SER A 7 47.26 16.23 -2.66
N ARG A 8 46.28 17.07 -2.29
CA ARG A 8 46.31 17.81 -1.02
C ARG A 8 44.97 18.40 -0.52
N LEU A 9 43.81 17.87 -0.92
CA LEU A 9 42.52 18.45 -0.53
C LEU A 9 41.63 17.63 0.43
N ASP A 10 42.05 16.45 0.91
CA ASP A 10 41.18 15.60 1.75
C ASP A 10 41.43 15.64 3.28
N ALA A 11 42.27 16.55 3.79
CA ALA A 11 42.64 16.53 5.21
C ALA A 11 41.76 17.40 6.15
N ALA A 12 40.79 18.16 5.64
CA ALA A 12 40.07 19.17 6.43
C ALA A 12 38.61 18.82 6.81
N SER A 13 38.14 17.60 6.56
CA SER A 13 36.72 17.20 6.79
C SER A 13 36.47 16.26 7.99
N GLU A 14 37.46 15.99 8.84
CA GLU A 14 37.27 15.10 10.01
C GLU A 14 36.79 15.81 11.30
N GLU A 15 36.83 17.15 11.37
CA GLU A 15 36.52 17.91 12.61
C GLU A 15 35.02 18.01 12.97
N GLY A 16 34.12 17.37 12.21
CA GLY A 16 32.68 17.36 12.47
C GLY A 16 32.08 15.98 12.81
N ARG A 17 32.90 14.93 12.94
CA ARG A 17 32.39 13.57 13.17
C ARG A 17 31.88 13.46 14.61
N LEU A 18 30.56 13.42 14.79
CA LEU A 18 29.94 13.12 16.08
C LEU A 18 30.61 11.88 16.70
N PRO A 19 30.98 11.91 17.98
CA PRO A 19 31.58 10.75 18.64
C PRO A 19 30.67 9.53 18.43
N PRO A 20 31.25 8.34 18.17
CA PRO A 20 30.45 7.14 17.98
C PRO A 20 29.54 6.97 19.21
N PRO A 21 28.24 6.68 19.02
CA PRO A 21 27.34 6.49 20.14
C PRO A 21 27.91 5.41 21.08
N PRO A 22 27.72 5.55 22.41
CA PRO A 22 28.16 4.52 23.34
C PRO A 22 27.63 3.18 22.87
N VAL A 23 28.53 2.20 22.77
CA VAL A 23 28.19 0.85 22.33
C VAL A 23 27.07 0.37 23.24
N PRO A 24 25.86 0.07 22.71
CA PRO A 24 24.79 -0.43 23.56
C PRO A 24 25.29 -1.70 24.26
N PRO A 25 24.80 -1.96 25.49
CA PRO A 25 25.07 -3.23 26.14
C PRO A 25 24.66 -4.39 25.22
N SER A 26 25.20 -5.57 25.52
CA SER A 26 24.92 -6.86 24.89
C SER A 26 23.48 -6.98 24.39
N GLY A 27 23.28 -7.72 23.30
CA GLY A 27 21.94 -8.03 22.81
C GLY A 27 21.06 -8.68 23.89
N MET A 28 19.77 -8.76 23.59
CA MET A 28 18.76 -9.24 24.53
C MET A 28 17.76 -10.13 23.83
N ALA A 29 17.20 -11.09 24.56
CA ALA A 29 16.10 -11.88 24.09
C ALA A 29 15.03 -11.94 25.19
N ARG A 30 13.78 -11.61 24.87
CA ARG A 30 12.69 -11.57 25.87
C ARG A 30 11.32 -11.81 25.26
N PHE A 31 10.36 -12.22 26.08
CA PHE A 31 8.94 -12.22 25.72
C PHE A 31 8.36 -10.81 25.86
N ALA A 32 7.56 -10.42 24.88
CA ALA A 32 6.69 -9.25 24.96
C ALA A 32 5.28 -9.72 25.39
N PRO A 33 4.58 -8.99 26.28
CA PRO A 33 3.20 -9.30 26.64
C PRO A 33 2.35 -9.46 25.38
N SER A 34 1.46 -10.46 25.38
CA SER A 34 0.57 -10.71 24.25
C SER A 34 -0.27 -9.47 23.92
N GLY A 35 0.00 -8.88 22.77
CA GLY A 35 -0.50 -7.56 22.39
C GLY A 35 0.35 -6.97 21.25
N PRO A 36 -0.11 -5.88 20.63
CA PRO A 36 0.64 -5.29 19.54
C PRO A 36 1.98 -4.81 20.08
N GLY A 37 3.09 -5.35 19.57
CA GLY A 37 4.47 -5.11 20.03
C GLY A 37 4.97 -3.66 19.93
N HIS A 38 4.06 -2.69 19.83
CA HIS A 38 4.31 -1.25 19.72
C HIS A 38 5.08 -0.68 20.90
N ASP A 39 4.87 -1.18 22.13
CA ASP A 39 5.63 -0.68 23.28
C ASP A 39 7.09 -1.11 23.22
N ALA A 40 7.35 -2.39 22.91
CA ALA A 40 8.70 -2.90 22.71
C ALA A 40 9.37 -2.26 21.47
N GLU A 41 8.61 -2.05 20.40
CA GLU A 41 9.04 -1.33 19.20
C GLU A 41 9.45 0.11 19.55
N ARG A 42 8.61 0.83 20.29
CA ARG A 42 8.88 2.21 20.73
C ARG A 42 10.11 2.28 21.63
N GLU A 43 10.22 1.37 22.60
CA GLU A 43 11.37 1.29 23.50
C GLU A 43 12.68 1.03 22.74
N LEU A 44 12.71 0.01 21.86
CA LEU A 44 13.93 -0.36 21.14
C LEU A 44 14.30 0.68 20.08
N ARG A 45 13.32 1.33 19.42
CA ARG A 45 13.58 2.47 18.55
C ARG A 45 14.13 3.68 19.32
N ALA A 46 13.65 3.94 20.54
CA ALA A 46 14.21 4.98 21.40
C ALA A 46 15.67 4.69 21.77
N ARG A 47 16.03 3.40 21.89
CA ARG A 47 17.42 2.92 22.03
C ARG A 47 18.18 2.82 20.70
N ARG A 48 17.63 3.39 19.62
CA ARG A 48 18.20 3.43 18.26
C ARG A 48 18.41 2.05 17.61
N TYR A 49 17.66 1.02 17.98
CA TYR A 49 17.68 -0.23 17.22
C TYR A 49 16.93 -0.05 15.89
N LEU A 50 17.43 -0.70 14.83
CA LEU A 50 16.66 -0.89 13.61
C LEU A 50 15.61 -1.97 13.88
N TRP A 51 14.33 -1.63 13.74
CA TRP A 51 13.23 -2.53 14.00
C TRP A 51 12.79 -3.28 12.74
N ALA A 52 12.78 -4.61 12.81
CA ALA A 52 12.18 -5.49 11.81
C ALA A 52 11.10 -6.36 12.49
N SER A 53 9.94 -6.48 11.84
CA SER A 53 8.82 -7.27 12.34
C SER A 53 8.22 -8.07 11.19
N ALA A 54 8.06 -9.38 11.39
CA ALA A 54 7.33 -10.22 10.46
C ALA A 54 5.83 -10.18 10.81
N PRO A 55 4.95 -9.63 9.95
CA PRO A 55 3.55 -9.41 10.30
C PRO A 55 2.68 -10.67 10.25
N LYS A 56 3.18 -11.77 9.66
CA LYS A 56 2.41 -13.00 9.43
C LYS A 56 3.08 -14.17 10.13
N ALA A 57 2.28 -15.05 10.74
CA ALA A 57 2.74 -16.33 11.25
C ALA A 57 3.49 -17.07 10.14
N ALA A 58 4.73 -17.49 10.42
CA ALA A 58 5.54 -18.23 9.49
C ALA A 58 4.97 -19.66 9.36
N PRO A 59 4.76 -20.20 8.13
CA PRO A 59 4.51 -21.63 7.98
C PRO A 59 5.63 -22.45 8.62
N ALA A 60 5.31 -23.65 9.11
CA ALA A 60 6.31 -24.55 9.70
C ALA A 60 7.48 -24.79 8.72
N GLY A 61 8.70 -24.59 9.19
CA GLY A 61 9.95 -24.70 8.42
C GLY A 61 10.30 -23.46 7.58
N GLN A 62 9.53 -22.38 7.65
CA GLN A 62 9.77 -21.15 6.86
C GLN A 62 10.15 -19.94 7.71
N LEU A 63 10.44 -20.11 9.01
CA LEU A 63 10.76 -18.99 9.89
C LEU A 63 11.96 -18.19 9.36
N ARG A 64 13.00 -18.87 8.86
CA ARG A 64 14.19 -18.22 8.27
C ARG A 64 13.82 -17.24 7.16
N ALA A 65 13.08 -17.72 6.16
CA ALA A 65 12.73 -16.91 4.99
C ALA A 65 11.91 -15.68 5.39
N VAL A 66 10.97 -15.85 6.32
CA VAL A 66 10.12 -14.77 6.84
C VAL A 66 10.92 -13.72 7.61
N LEU A 67 11.88 -14.14 8.43
CA LEU A 67 12.75 -13.22 9.17
C LEU A 67 13.74 -12.51 8.22
N ASP A 68 14.35 -13.23 7.29
CA ASP A 68 15.27 -12.67 6.29
C ASP A 68 14.54 -11.59 5.45
N GLU A 69 13.33 -11.88 4.94
CA GLU A 69 12.53 -10.90 4.20
C GLU A 69 12.20 -9.66 5.04
N ALA A 70 11.77 -9.84 6.29
CA ALA A 70 11.42 -8.73 7.18
C ALA A 70 12.63 -7.84 7.50
N VAL A 71 13.80 -8.43 7.76
CA VAL A 71 15.04 -7.70 8.05
C VAL A 71 15.58 -6.99 6.81
N GLU A 72 15.62 -7.68 5.66
CA GLU A 72 16.06 -7.07 4.40
C GLU A 72 15.14 -5.93 3.96
N LEU A 73 13.82 -6.07 4.14
CA LEU A 73 12.88 -4.99 3.88
C LEU A 73 13.15 -3.78 4.78
N ALA A 74 13.35 -4.00 6.09
CA ALA A 74 13.66 -2.93 7.03
C ALA A 74 14.97 -2.21 6.71
N LEU A 75 16.01 -2.97 6.33
CA LEU A 75 17.30 -2.43 5.86
C LEU A 75 17.15 -1.64 4.55
N ALA A 76 16.44 -2.18 3.58
CA ALA A 76 16.20 -1.52 2.29
C ALA A 76 15.41 -0.22 2.43
N MET A 77 14.40 -0.19 3.31
CA MET A 77 13.64 1.03 3.63
C MET A 77 14.50 2.15 4.24
N ARG A 78 15.66 1.80 4.82
CA ARG A 78 16.64 2.75 5.35
C ARG A 78 17.80 3.03 4.41
N GLY A 79 17.79 2.46 3.20
CA GLY A 79 18.86 2.66 2.22
C GLY A 79 20.16 1.92 2.58
N ALA A 80 20.06 0.77 3.26
CA ALA A 80 21.22 -0.10 3.46
C ALA A 80 21.83 -0.52 2.12
N LEU A 81 23.14 -0.79 2.12
CA LEU A 81 23.80 -1.45 0.99
C LEU A 81 23.20 -2.85 0.75
N PRO A 82 23.32 -3.41 -0.47
CA PRO A 82 22.97 -4.80 -0.74
C PRO A 82 23.72 -5.77 0.19
N PRO A 83 23.16 -6.97 0.46
CA PRO A 83 23.85 -8.01 1.21
C PRO A 83 25.22 -8.33 0.62
N ARG A 84 26.24 -8.51 1.47
CA ARG A 84 27.59 -8.92 1.02
C ARG A 84 27.77 -10.43 1.00
N VAL A 85 26.87 -11.15 1.67
CA VAL A 85 26.87 -12.60 1.76
C VAL A 85 26.22 -13.22 0.53
N GLU A 86 26.75 -14.35 0.09
CA GLU A 86 26.21 -15.10 -1.04
C GLU A 86 24.84 -15.70 -0.71
N ILE A 87 24.02 -15.91 -1.75
CA ILE A 87 22.74 -16.60 -1.62
C ILE A 87 23.00 -18.02 -1.12
N GLY A 88 22.41 -18.38 0.02
CA GLY A 88 22.62 -19.69 0.65
C GLY A 88 23.74 -19.73 1.69
N ALA A 89 24.36 -18.60 2.03
CA ALA A 89 25.29 -18.52 3.15
C ALA A 89 24.69 -19.05 4.47
N ALA A 90 25.58 -19.49 5.37
CA ALA A 90 25.21 -19.87 6.73
C ALA A 90 24.46 -18.72 7.43
N LEU A 91 23.43 -19.06 8.21
CA LEU A 91 22.52 -18.08 8.79
C LEU A 91 23.24 -17.09 9.71
N GLU A 92 24.25 -17.55 10.43
CA GLU A 92 25.09 -16.73 11.31
C GLU A 92 25.83 -15.63 10.53
N ALA A 93 26.34 -15.97 9.33
CA ALA A 93 27.00 -15.00 8.45
C ALA A 93 26.00 -13.98 7.89
N VAL A 94 24.77 -14.43 7.58
CA VAL A 94 23.67 -13.56 7.14
C VAL A 94 23.30 -12.57 8.25
N ILE A 95 23.10 -13.04 9.49
CA ILE A 95 22.78 -12.19 10.64
C ILE A 95 23.90 -11.18 10.91
N ALA A 96 25.17 -11.62 10.86
CA ALA A 96 26.32 -10.74 11.04
C ALA A 96 26.37 -9.60 9.99
N ASP A 97 26.11 -9.92 8.71
CA ASP A 97 26.03 -8.92 7.63
C ASP A 97 24.86 -7.95 7.85
N GLN A 98 23.68 -8.44 8.25
CA GLN A 98 22.51 -7.61 8.54
C GLN A 98 22.76 -6.66 9.71
N VAL A 99 23.37 -7.14 10.80
CA VAL A 99 23.75 -6.30 11.95
C VAL A 99 24.78 -5.25 11.54
N PHE A 100 25.78 -5.64 10.75
CA PHE A 100 26.77 -4.71 10.22
C PHE A 100 26.11 -3.59 9.39
N ARG A 101 25.20 -3.95 8.48
CA ARG A 101 24.47 -2.97 7.65
C ARG A 101 23.54 -2.09 8.48
N ALA A 102 22.85 -2.62 9.48
CA ALA A 102 22.04 -1.84 10.40
C ALA A 102 22.90 -0.79 11.14
N ARG A 103 24.09 -1.17 11.59
CA ARG A 103 25.02 -0.24 12.26
C ARG A 103 25.63 0.78 11.30
N ALA A 104 25.89 0.40 10.05
CA ALA A 104 26.35 1.33 9.02
C ALA A 104 25.31 2.43 8.74
N LEU A 105 24.02 2.17 8.99
CA LEU A 105 22.93 3.14 8.94
C LEU A 105 22.80 4.00 10.22
N GLY A 106 23.72 3.85 11.18
CA GLY A 106 23.70 4.59 12.45
C GLY A 106 22.72 4.03 13.49
N ALA A 107 22.20 2.81 13.29
CA ALA A 107 21.49 2.09 14.35
C ALA A 107 22.48 1.58 15.41
N ALA A 108 22.03 1.50 16.66
CA ALA A 108 22.79 0.90 17.74
C ALA A 108 22.90 -0.62 17.58
N GLY A 109 21.88 -1.24 16.97
CA GLY A 109 21.75 -2.67 16.78
C GLY A 109 20.56 -3.03 15.90
N LEU A 110 20.24 -4.33 15.82
CA LEU A 110 19.10 -4.87 15.08
C LEU A 110 18.08 -5.46 16.07
N ALA A 111 16.82 -5.06 15.97
CA ALA A 111 15.74 -5.61 16.77
C ALA A 111 14.77 -6.37 15.85
N VAL A 112 14.49 -7.63 16.19
CA VAL A 112 13.63 -8.52 15.43
C VAL A 112 12.48 -8.99 16.30
N ALA A 113 11.25 -8.63 15.92
CA ALA A 113 10.04 -9.23 16.47
C ALA A 113 9.67 -10.45 15.66
N LEU A 114 9.70 -11.62 16.31
CA LEU A 114 9.30 -12.86 15.67
C LEU A 114 7.79 -12.85 15.41
N PRO A 115 7.35 -13.45 14.29
CA PRO A 115 5.96 -13.78 14.13
C PRO A 115 5.57 -14.89 15.11
N ARG A 116 4.27 -15.05 15.36
CA ARG A 116 3.77 -16.18 16.16
C ARG A 116 4.30 -17.51 15.60
N LEU A 117 4.89 -18.34 16.46
CA LEU A 117 5.53 -19.58 16.06
C LEU A 117 4.51 -20.66 15.70
N SER A 118 4.64 -21.24 14.50
CA SER A 118 3.81 -22.38 14.06
C SER A 118 4.33 -23.67 14.68
N CYS A 119 3.82 -24.01 15.87
CA CYS A 119 4.19 -25.24 16.55
C CYS A 119 3.32 -26.42 16.08
N GLY A 120 3.95 -27.58 15.94
CA GLY A 120 3.26 -28.84 15.65
C GLY A 120 2.45 -29.38 16.83
N PRO A 121 1.89 -30.60 16.71
CA PRO A 121 1.23 -31.27 17.81
C PRO A 121 2.18 -31.37 19.01
N ARG A 122 1.71 -31.01 20.20
CA ARG A 122 2.49 -30.92 21.46
C ARG A 122 3.45 -29.72 21.57
N GLY A 123 3.32 -28.71 20.72
CA GLY A 123 4.10 -27.48 20.85
C GLY A 123 5.53 -27.59 20.31
N VAL A 124 5.85 -28.66 19.57
CA VAL A 124 7.19 -28.87 19.00
C VAL A 124 7.37 -28.02 17.76
N LEU A 125 8.42 -27.21 17.74
CA LEU A 125 8.78 -26.37 16.60
C LEU A 125 9.45 -27.22 15.51
N HIS A 126 9.29 -26.83 14.24
CA HIS A 126 9.99 -27.50 13.15
C HIS A 126 11.51 -27.47 13.37
N PRO A 127 12.29 -28.50 12.98
CA PRO A 127 13.74 -28.51 13.17
C PRO A 127 14.46 -27.30 12.55
N ASP A 128 14.08 -26.90 11.33
CA ASP A 128 14.66 -25.74 10.65
C ASP A 128 14.32 -24.41 11.33
N ASP A 129 13.08 -24.28 11.84
CA ASP A 129 12.65 -23.10 12.60
C ASP A 129 13.38 -23.04 13.95
N SER A 130 13.60 -24.19 14.58
CA SER A 130 14.36 -24.30 15.82
C SER A 130 15.83 -23.92 15.61
N ALA A 131 16.45 -24.40 14.53
CA ALA A 131 17.83 -24.01 14.17
C ALA A 131 17.93 -22.51 13.89
N THR A 132 16.94 -21.96 13.19
CA THR A 132 16.82 -20.52 12.94
C THR A 132 16.75 -19.73 14.24
N LEU A 133 15.90 -20.15 15.16
CA LEU A 133 15.71 -19.51 16.46
C LEU A 133 16.99 -19.57 17.31
N LEU A 134 17.68 -20.72 17.34
CA LEU A 134 18.95 -20.85 18.05
C LEU A 134 20.04 -19.94 17.46
N ALA A 135 20.11 -19.77 16.14
CA ALA A 135 21.06 -18.85 15.51
C ALA A 135 20.79 -17.39 15.91
N TRP A 136 19.52 -16.96 15.93
CA TRP A 136 19.15 -15.61 16.40
C TRP A 136 19.40 -15.39 17.89
N LEU A 137 19.17 -16.41 18.73
CA LEU A 137 19.54 -16.37 20.15
C LEU A 137 21.05 -16.32 20.35
N GLY A 138 21.83 -17.07 19.56
CA GLY A 138 23.29 -16.96 19.58
C GLY A 138 23.76 -15.56 19.20
N ALA A 139 23.21 -14.99 18.14
CA ALA A 139 23.53 -13.64 17.69
C ALA A 139 23.18 -12.56 18.72
N SER A 140 22.11 -12.72 19.52
CA SER A 140 21.78 -11.77 20.60
C SER A 140 22.76 -11.80 21.76
N ARG A 141 23.53 -12.88 21.93
CA ARG A 141 24.59 -12.95 22.93
C ARG A 141 25.87 -12.28 22.45
N GLU A 142 26.18 -12.40 21.16
CA GLU A 142 27.46 -11.99 20.58
C GLU A 142 27.45 -10.57 19.98
N ALA A 143 26.26 -10.08 19.60
CA ALA A 143 26.09 -8.83 18.87
C ALA A 143 24.94 -8.00 19.48
N PRO A 144 24.82 -6.70 19.13
CA PRO A 144 23.70 -5.87 19.58
C PRO A 144 22.42 -6.24 18.83
N VAL A 145 21.91 -7.44 19.08
CA VAL A 145 20.68 -7.99 18.51
C VAL A 145 19.64 -8.13 19.61
N ALA A 146 18.45 -7.57 19.40
CA ALA A 146 17.32 -7.73 20.29
C ALA A 146 16.29 -8.66 19.65
N VAL A 147 15.95 -9.76 20.30
CA VAL A 147 14.99 -10.76 19.81
C VAL A 147 13.74 -10.73 20.70
N LEU A 148 12.58 -10.52 20.08
CA LEU A 148 11.30 -10.45 20.80
C LEU A 148 10.38 -11.59 20.38
N PHE A 149 9.87 -12.29 21.38
CA PHE A 149 8.91 -13.38 21.22
C PHE A 149 7.53 -12.94 21.72
N ASP A 150 6.47 -13.49 21.14
CA ASP A 150 5.13 -13.36 21.71
C ASP A 150 5.02 -14.21 22.99
N GLU A 151 4.34 -13.70 24.01
CA GLU A 151 4.07 -14.41 25.26
C GLU A 151 3.42 -15.79 25.03
N VAL A 152 2.62 -15.96 23.97
CA VAL A 152 1.99 -17.24 23.63
C VAL A 152 2.98 -18.33 23.21
N ASP A 153 4.18 -17.93 22.77
CA ASP A 153 5.22 -18.84 22.28
C ASP A 153 6.16 -19.32 23.40
N ARG A 154 5.93 -18.87 24.65
CA ARG A 154 6.73 -19.22 25.83
C ARG A 154 6.96 -20.72 26.00
N PHE A 155 5.97 -21.53 25.66
CA PHE A 155 5.97 -22.98 25.84
C PHE A 155 6.32 -23.77 24.55
N ALA A 156 6.75 -23.09 23.48
CA ALA A 156 7.24 -23.76 22.28
C ALA A 156 8.49 -24.59 22.59
N LEU A 157 8.61 -25.81 22.03
CA LEU A 157 9.73 -26.73 22.27
C LEU A 157 10.74 -26.70 21.10
N VAL A 158 12.03 -26.56 21.39
CA VAL A 158 13.10 -26.25 20.39
C VAL A 158 14.22 -27.31 20.38
N LEU A 159 14.43 -28.02 19.24
CA LEU A 159 15.51 -29.00 18.90
C LEU A 159 15.79 -30.20 19.84
N ALA A 160 15.31 -30.12 21.06
CA ALA A 160 15.05 -31.16 22.05
C ALA A 160 13.81 -30.64 22.81
N PRO A 161 13.06 -31.41 23.60
CA PRO A 161 11.86 -30.88 24.26
C PRO A 161 12.22 -29.91 25.42
N VAL A 162 12.98 -28.85 25.13
CA VAL A 162 13.33 -27.73 25.99
C VAL A 162 12.38 -26.59 25.64
N PRO A 163 11.56 -26.10 26.59
CA PRO A 163 10.74 -24.93 26.40
C PRO A 163 11.57 -23.69 26.05
N LEU A 164 11.06 -22.85 25.16
CA LEU A 164 11.71 -21.62 24.74
C LEU A 164 12.02 -20.69 25.92
N SER A 165 11.17 -20.66 26.95
CA SER A 165 11.45 -19.92 28.17
C SER A 165 12.71 -20.40 28.89
N GLU A 166 12.94 -21.71 28.96
CA GLU A 166 14.11 -22.26 29.62
C GLU A 166 15.40 -21.93 28.86
N LEU A 167 15.36 -21.87 27.53
CA LEU A 167 16.49 -21.40 26.73
C LEU A 167 16.81 -19.93 27.03
N LEU A 168 15.80 -19.08 27.14
CA LEU A 168 15.99 -17.66 27.46
C LEU A 168 16.48 -17.43 28.89
N ASP A 169 15.99 -18.22 29.85
CA ASP A 169 16.40 -18.12 31.25
C ASP A 169 17.85 -18.56 31.45
N ARG A 170 18.31 -19.59 30.72
CA ARG A 170 19.73 -20.02 30.71
C ARG A 170 20.67 -18.96 30.15
N ASP A 171 20.14 -18.06 29.33
CA ASP A 171 20.89 -17.03 28.62
C ASP A 171 20.87 -15.68 29.32
N ALA A 172 20.02 -15.51 30.34
CA ALA A 172 20.06 -14.34 31.17
C ALA A 172 21.48 -14.24 31.76
N PRO A 173 22.23 -13.16 31.49
CA PRO A 173 23.58 -13.03 32.03
C PRO A 173 23.45 -13.20 33.53
N GLU A 174 24.02 -14.28 34.08
CA GLU A 174 24.08 -14.51 35.52
C GLU A 174 24.73 -13.27 36.08
N ALA A 175 23.92 -12.35 36.61
CA ALA A 175 24.36 -11.08 37.11
C ALA A 175 25.41 -11.41 38.15
N HIS A 176 26.69 -11.27 37.76
CA HIS A 176 27.81 -11.76 38.52
C HIS A 176 27.68 -11.13 39.90
N SER A 177 27.26 -11.98 40.85
CA SER A 177 27.18 -11.63 42.25
C SER A 177 28.58 -11.17 42.60
N ALA A 178 28.71 -9.87 42.89
CA ALA A 178 29.98 -9.20 43.06
C ALA A 178 30.73 -9.78 44.26
N VAL A 179 31.48 -10.87 44.02
CA VAL A 179 32.52 -11.31 44.93
C VAL A 179 33.64 -10.28 44.80
N SER A 180 33.63 -9.31 45.71
CA SER A 180 34.69 -8.32 45.86
C SER A 180 36.03 -9.04 46.05
N PRO A 181 37.02 -8.85 45.16
CA PRO A 181 38.35 -9.34 45.42
C PRO A 181 39.06 -8.35 46.37
N ARG A 182 39.37 -8.81 47.58
CA ARG A 182 40.40 -8.19 48.43
C ARG A 182 41.74 -8.32 47.71
N GLY A 183 42.41 -7.19 47.49
CA GLY A 183 43.75 -7.14 46.89
C GLY A 183 44.83 -7.80 47.73
N PRO A 184 46.02 -7.97 47.13
CA PRO A 184 47.15 -7.20 47.67
C PRO A 184 48.05 -6.57 46.60
N ALA A 185 48.75 -5.53 47.03
CA ALA A 185 49.73 -4.74 46.32
C ALA A 185 51.14 -5.37 46.32
N GLY A 186 51.97 -4.96 45.36
CA GLY A 186 53.44 -5.10 45.32
C GLY A 186 53.91 -5.86 44.08
N SER A 187 54.46 -5.26 43.02
CA SER A 187 55.69 -4.46 42.84
C SER A 187 56.77 -5.25 42.08
N ALA A 188 57.12 -4.75 40.89
CA ALA A 188 58.39 -4.77 40.15
C ALA A 188 59.16 -6.09 39.89
N ALA A 189 59.39 -6.44 38.61
CA ALA A 189 60.65 -6.16 37.89
C ALA A 189 60.81 -7.01 36.60
N ALA A 190 61.27 -6.32 35.55
CA ALA A 190 62.04 -6.74 34.37
C ALA A 190 62.14 -8.23 33.96
N GLN A 191 61.83 -8.53 32.69
CA GLN A 191 62.81 -8.97 31.66
C GLN A 191 62.12 -9.24 30.31
N ALA A 192 62.67 -8.65 29.25
CA ALA A 192 62.61 -9.15 27.87
C ALA A 192 63.78 -10.15 27.66
N PRO A 193 64.00 -10.81 26.50
CA PRO A 193 63.21 -10.88 25.24
C PRO A 193 63.03 -12.32 24.71
N GLU A 194 62.23 -12.57 23.66
CA GLU A 194 62.68 -13.37 22.51
C GLU A 194 61.68 -13.42 21.32
N ARG A 195 62.28 -13.46 20.13
CA ARG A 195 61.67 -13.54 18.80
C ARG A 195 61.16 -14.95 18.50
N ALA A 196 60.00 -15.07 17.85
CA ALA A 196 59.65 -16.20 16.97
C ALA A 196 58.74 -15.69 15.84
N VAL A 197 59.26 -15.57 14.61
CA VAL A 197 59.08 -16.51 13.48
C VAL A 197 57.61 -16.56 13.00
N GLY A 198 57.35 -15.85 11.89
CA GLY A 198 56.07 -15.87 11.18
C GLY A 198 55.97 -17.05 10.19
N PRO A 199 54.76 -17.58 9.93
CA PRO A 199 54.58 -18.71 9.04
C PRO A 199 54.52 -18.30 7.55
N ALA A 200 54.91 -19.27 6.74
CA ALA A 200 55.26 -19.20 5.33
C ALA A 200 54.08 -18.99 4.36
N ARG A 201 54.39 -18.31 3.25
CA ARG A 201 53.57 -18.08 2.06
C ARG A 201 53.62 -19.31 1.14
N PRO A 202 52.48 -19.86 0.66
CA PRO A 202 52.49 -20.94 -0.32
C PRO A 202 52.80 -20.43 -1.75
N PRO A 203 53.37 -21.28 -2.63
CA PRO A 203 53.88 -20.89 -3.95
C PRO A 203 52.77 -20.77 -5.02
N GLN A 204 52.88 -19.76 -5.88
CA GLN A 204 52.10 -19.62 -7.12
C GLN A 204 52.74 -20.47 -8.23
N PRO A 205 51.95 -21.19 -9.05
CA PRO A 205 52.44 -21.83 -10.26
C PRO A 205 52.46 -20.85 -11.45
N ASP A 206 53.55 -20.97 -12.21
CA ASP A 206 53.88 -20.23 -13.42
C ASP A 206 53.11 -20.69 -14.68
N ALA A 207 53.09 -19.76 -15.65
CA ALA A 207 53.08 -19.93 -17.11
C ALA A 207 51.72 -19.85 -17.86
N PRO A 208 51.70 -19.54 -19.18
CA PRO A 208 52.67 -18.81 -20.03
C PRO A 208 52.03 -17.70 -20.91
N ALA A 209 52.88 -16.88 -21.53
CA ALA A 209 52.56 -15.81 -22.48
C ALA A 209 52.56 -16.33 -23.97
N PRO A 210 52.32 -15.50 -25.01
CA PRO A 210 51.23 -15.69 -25.97
C PRO A 210 51.66 -16.06 -27.40
N ALA A 211 50.75 -16.63 -28.20
CA ALA A 211 50.96 -16.93 -29.61
C ALA A 211 50.07 -16.08 -30.53
N VAL A 212 50.75 -15.22 -31.30
CA VAL A 212 50.66 -14.91 -32.75
C VAL A 212 49.31 -14.91 -33.51
N LYS A 213 49.07 -13.73 -34.11
CA LYS A 213 48.37 -13.36 -35.37
C LYS A 213 47.72 -14.45 -36.24
N GLU A 214 46.46 -14.21 -36.61
CA GLU A 214 45.96 -14.44 -37.98
C GLU A 214 44.76 -13.52 -38.29
N ALA A 215 44.67 -13.06 -39.54
CA ALA A 215 43.58 -12.28 -40.15
C ALA A 215 43.49 -12.70 -41.63
N PRO A 216 42.48 -12.27 -42.42
CA PRO A 216 41.02 -12.27 -42.26
C PRO A 216 40.36 -13.18 -43.34
N PRO A 217 39.04 -13.10 -43.58
CA PRO A 217 38.67 -12.61 -44.92
C PRO A 217 37.44 -11.68 -44.96
N ALA A 218 37.35 -11.03 -46.12
CA ALA A 218 36.46 -9.96 -46.52
C ALA A 218 35.00 -10.38 -46.77
N GLY A 219 34.10 -9.39 -46.75
CA GLY A 219 32.87 -9.44 -47.55
C GLY A 219 31.69 -8.63 -47.01
N ALA A 220 31.32 -7.59 -47.78
CA ALA A 220 29.99 -6.94 -47.86
C ALA A 220 29.52 -6.09 -46.66
N ALA A 221 28.80 -4.98 -46.81
CA ALA A 221 28.51 -4.04 -47.89
C ALA A 221 27.91 -2.80 -47.18
N ALA A 222 28.26 -1.60 -47.64
CA ALA A 222 27.68 -0.35 -47.13
C ALA A 222 26.26 -0.11 -47.67
N PRO A 223 25.45 0.70 -46.97
CA PRO A 223 24.88 1.88 -47.63
C PRO A 223 25.09 3.13 -46.75
N GLU A 224 25.74 4.17 -47.27
CA GLU A 224 25.16 5.24 -48.09
C GLU A 224 24.56 6.36 -47.22
N ARG A 225 25.33 7.46 -47.17
CA ARG A 225 25.01 8.75 -46.55
C ARG A 225 23.93 9.46 -47.38
N ALA A 226 22.88 9.94 -46.72
CA ALA A 226 22.08 11.09 -47.13
C ALA A 226 21.89 11.96 -45.89
N ALA A 227 22.55 13.12 -45.84
CA ALA A 227 21.99 14.43 -46.20
C ALA A 227 21.36 15.14 -44.99
N ALA A 228 22.09 16.14 -44.50
CA ALA A 228 21.63 17.12 -43.52
C ALA A 228 20.61 18.08 -44.14
N PRO A 229 19.72 18.65 -43.31
CA PRO A 229 19.41 20.07 -43.39
C PRO A 229 19.65 20.71 -42.02
N GLU A 230 20.51 21.71 -41.95
CA GLU A 230 20.22 23.13 -42.20
C GLU A 230 19.70 23.81 -40.92
N ARG A 231 20.62 24.59 -40.34
CA ARG A 231 20.42 25.48 -39.19
C ARG A 231 19.39 26.54 -39.56
N ALA A 232 18.36 26.69 -38.74
CA ALA A 232 17.53 27.89 -38.72
C ALA A 232 17.47 28.46 -37.30
N ALA A 233 18.03 29.67 -37.19
CA ALA A 233 17.71 30.79 -36.32
C ALA A 233 17.16 30.54 -34.89
N ALA A 234 17.98 30.92 -33.91
CA ALA A 234 17.52 31.40 -32.62
C ALA A 234 16.78 32.75 -32.78
N PRO A 235 15.83 33.05 -31.88
CA PRO A 235 15.67 34.41 -31.41
C PRO A 235 16.00 34.55 -29.92
N GLU A 236 16.59 35.70 -29.70
CA GLU A 236 17.17 36.28 -28.51
C GLU A 236 16.07 36.96 -27.65
N GLN A 237 16.23 36.82 -26.33
CA GLN A 237 15.81 37.73 -25.24
C GLN A 237 14.39 38.33 -25.24
N ALA A 238 13.67 38.03 -24.15
CA ALA A 238 13.03 39.08 -23.36
C ALA A 238 13.03 38.67 -21.87
N ALA A 239 13.94 39.29 -21.12
CA ALA A 239 13.91 39.34 -19.68
C ALA A 239 12.88 40.39 -19.25
N ALA A 240 12.01 40.06 -18.30
CA ALA A 240 11.29 41.04 -17.51
C ALA A 240 11.20 40.54 -16.07
N SER A 241 11.94 41.22 -15.22
CA SER A 241 11.88 41.17 -13.76
C SER A 241 10.54 41.68 -13.26
N GLU A 242 9.93 41.02 -12.28
CA GLU A 242 9.13 41.73 -11.28
C GLU A 242 9.19 40.99 -9.94
N GLN A 243 9.95 41.60 -9.02
CA GLN A 243 9.92 41.36 -7.58
C GLN A 243 8.82 42.22 -6.94
N VAL A 244 8.51 41.93 -5.67
CA VAL A 244 7.62 42.63 -4.72
C VAL A 244 6.20 42.01 -4.73
N ALA A 245 5.61 41.47 -3.66
CA ALA A 245 5.74 41.79 -2.24
C ALA A 245 5.55 40.55 -1.33
N ALA A 246 6.27 40.57 -0.21
CA ALA A 246 5.98 39.81 1.00
C ALA A 246 5.08 40.67 1.91
N SER A 247 3.97 40.10 2.41
CA SER A 247 3.38 40.30 3.75
C SER A 247 1.88 40.03 3.72
N GLU A 248 1.44 38.94 4.34
CA GLU A 248 0.39 39.01 5.36
C GLU A 248 0.29 37.66 6.09
N ARG A 249 0.83 37.66 7.31
CA ARG A 249 0.56 36.66 8.34
C ARG A 249 -0.81 36.98 8.93
N ALA A 250 -1.83 36.21 8.60
CA ALA A 250 -3.10 36.21 9.33
C ALA A 250 -3.05 35.16 10.46
N ALA A 251 -3.47 35.61 11.64
CA ALA A 251 -3.41 34.92 12.92
C ALA A 251 -4.34 33.71 13.02
N ALA A 252 -3.88 32.68 13.72
CA ALA A 252 -4.63 31.49 14.07
C ALA A 252 -5.68 31.78 15.16
N PRO A 253 -6.93 31.28 15.03
CA PRO A 253 -7.90 31.31 16.12
C PRO A 253 -7.61 30.23 17.17
N ALA A 254 -7.81 30.59 18.44
CA ALA A 254 -7.62 29.75 19.62
C ALA A 254 -8.61 28.57 19.69
N PRO A 255 -8.24 27.45 20.34
CA PRO A 255 -9.07 26.25 20.44
C PRO A 255 -10.20 26.40 21.48
N SER A 256 -11.41 26.03 21.07
CA SER A 256 -12.62 25.94 21.91
C SER A 256 -12.55 24.76 22.88
N GLU A 257 -12.88 25.01 24.15
CA GLU A 257 -13.00 24.01 25.22
C GLU A 257 -14.14 23.00 24.96
N PRO A 258 -13.96 21.71 25.33
CA PRO A 258 -14.99 20.69 25.20
C PRO A 258 -16.01 20.70 26.36
N PRO A 259 -17.31 20.41 26.11
CA PRO A 259 -18.32 20.28 27.16
C PRO A 259 -18.18 18.98 27.97
N ALA A 260 -18.50 19.07 29.25
CA ALA A 260 -18.45 18.00 30.25
C ALA A 260 -19.46 16.85 30.00
N PRO A 261 -19.14 15.61 30.44
CA PRO A 261 -20.01 14.44 30.25
C PRO A 261 -21.17 14.39 31.27
N PRO A 262 -22.37 13.90 30.88
CA PRO A 262 -23.43 13.63 31.83
C PRO A 262 -23.19 12.35 32.65
N VAL A 263 -23.70 12.44 33.88
CA VAL A 263 -23.56 11.54 35.02
C VAL A 263 -24.26 10.20 34.81
N SER A 264 -23.63 9.14 35.30
CA SER A 264 -24.11 7.75 35.35
C SER A 264 -25.39 7.60 36.17
N GLY A 265 -26.36 6.86 35.64
CA GLY A 265 -27.51 6.33 36.38
C GLY A 265 -27.35 4.82 36.57
N ASP A 266 -27.23 4.41 37.83
CA ASP A 266 -27.29 3.02 38.29
C ASP A 266 -28.68 2.39 38.05
N GLY A 267 -28.69 1.10 37.72
CA GLY A 267 -29.92 0.32 37.52
C GLY A 267 -29.69 -1.19 37.42
N ARG A 268 -29.43 -1.82 38.58
CA ARG A 268 -29.63 -3.25 38.94
C ARG A 268 -31.07 -3.68 38.50
N THR A 269 -31.37 -4.85 37.93
CA THR A 269 -31.41 -6.21 38.52
C THR A 269 -31.88 -7.27 37.49
N ASP A 270 -31.39 -8.50 37.66
CA ASP A 270 -32.04 -9.83 37.47
C ASP A 270 -32.85 -10.20 36.22
N GLY A 271 -32.55 -11.40 35.68
CA GLY A 271 -33.48 -12.11 34.79
C GLY A 271 -32.89 -13.28 34.00
N ARG A 272 -32.49 -14.36 34.67
CA ARG A 272 -32.23 -15.67 34.03
C ARG A 272 -33.54 -16.22 33.45
N PRO A 273 -33.53 -16.87 32.27
CA PRO A 273 -34.12 -18.21 32.28
C PRO A 273 -33.38 -19.27 31.47
N ARG A 274 -33.75 -20.49 31.84
CA ARG A 274 -33.35 -21.83 31.40
C ARG A 274 -33.50 -22.09 29.90
N GLY A 275 -32.49 -22.78 29.36
CA GLY A 275 -32.63 -24.11 28.75
C GLY A 275 -33.15 -24.20 27.31
N VAL A 276 -32.39 -24.89 26.45
CA VAL A 276 -32.82 -26.09 25.67
C VAL A 276 -31.58 -26.60 24.91
N LEU A 277 -31.24 -27.88 25.13
CA LEU A 277 -30.24 -28.67 24.40
C LEU A 277 -30.81 -29.17 23.07
N PRO A 278 -29.96 -29.37 22.03
CA PRO A 278 -30.21 -30.38 21.01
C PRO A 278 -29.13 -31.49 21.00
N PRO A 279 -29.38 -32.62 20.32
CA PRO A 279 -28.93 -33.94 20.76
C PRO A 279 -27.61 -34.42 20.15
N ARG A 280 -27.04 -35.42 20.83
CA ARG A 280 -25.87 -36.21 20.47
C ARG A 280 -26.15 -37.17 19.30
N SER A 281 -25.22 -37.23 18.36
CA SER A 281 -24.79 -38.44 17.62
C SER A 281 -23.40 -38.10 17.03
N SER A 282 -22.40 -38.98 16.86
CA SER A 282 -22.36 -40.42 16.74
C SER A 282 -20.94 -40.93 17.06
N LYS A 283 -20.87 -42.22 17.38
CA LYS A 283 -19.72 -43.03 17.78
C LYS A 283 -18.73 -43.23 16.63
N ILE A 284 -17.42 -43.06 16.86
CA ILE A 284 -16.38 -43.82 16.14
C ILE A 284 -15.29 -44.28 17.13
N ARG A 285 -14.97 -45.58 17.00
CA ARG A 285 -14.09 -46.44 17.82
C ARG A 285 -12.65 -45.93 17.93
N ARG A 286 -12.04 -46.16 19.10
CA ARG A 286 -10.58 -46.12 19.32
C ARG A 286 -10.15 -47.45 19.98
N PRO A 287 -9.08 -48.11 19.53
CA PRO A 287 -8.58 -49.34 20.14
C PRO A 287 -7.64 -49.06 21.34
N GLU A 288 -7.46 -50.09 22.15
CA GLU A 288 -6.97 -50.15 23.53
C GLU A 288 -5.43 -50.03 23.72
N ALA A 289 -5.06 -49.43 24.88
CA ALA A 289 -4.01 -49.81 25.86
C ALA A 289 -2.51 -49.85 25.46
N PRO A 290 -1.54 -49.78 26.42
CA PRO A 290 -1.66 -49.97 27.87
C PRO A 290 -1.01 -48.90 28.79
N ALA A 291 -1.29 -49.10 30.08
CA ALA A 291 -1.05 -48.27 31.25
C ALA A 291 0.41 -48.19 31.72
N VAL A 292 0.79 -47.05 32.34
CA VAL A 292 1.93 -46.96 33.26
C VAL A 292 1.63 -45.93 34.37
N PHE A 293 1.69 -46.45 35.60
CA PHE A 293 1.92 -45.87 36.94
C PHE A 293 1.60 -44.40 37.27
N ALA A 294 0.73 -44.28 38.28
CA ALA A 294 0.53 -43.14 39.14
C ALA A 294 1.71 -42.92 40.10
N THR A 295 2.11 -41.67 40.29
CA THR A 295 2.71 -41.20 41.56
C THR A 295 2.08 -39.86 41.94
N ALA A 296 1.57 -39.82 43.16
CA ALA A 296 0.98 -38.66 43.80
C ALA A 296 2.08 -37.80 44.43
N GLY A 297 1.93 -36.48 44.34
CA GLY A 297 2.79 -35.50 45.01
C GLY A 297 2.01 -34.23 45.28
N SER A 298 1.48 -34.13 46.51
CA SER A 298 0.74 -32.99 47.05
C SER A 298 1.72 -31.93 47.58
N SER A 299 1.47 -30.64 47.31
CA SER A 299 2.00 -29.50 48.09
C SER A 299 1.30 -28.23 47.56
N SER A 300 0.24 -27.76 48.21
CA SER A 300 0.20 -26.75 49.28
C SER A 300 0.51 -25.32 48.82
N ALA A 301 -0.56 -24.55 48.60
CA ALA A 301 -0.56 -23.09 48.49
C ALA A 301 -0.18 -22.40 49.81
N PRO A 302 0.19 -21.11 49.76
CA PRO A 302 -0.57 -20.17 50.59
C PRO A 302 -0.96 -18.88 49.86
N ALA A 303 -2.13 -18.37 50.25
CA ALA A 303 -2.66 -17.06 49.96
C ALA A 303 -2.19 -16.02 51.00
N LEU A 304 -2.10 -14.76 50.59
CA LEU A 304 -2.60 -13.54 51.27
C LEU A 304 -1.74 -12.31 50.95
N GLY A 305 -2.40 -11.17 50.70
CA GLY A 305 -1.76 -9.85 50.81
C GLY A 305 -2.32 -8.74 49.93
N ALA A 306 -3.63 -8.45 50.00
CA ALA A 306 -4.17 -7.19 49.49
C ALA A 306 -3.77 -6.04 50.42
N ARG A 307 -3.20 -4.96 49.87
CA ARG A 307 -2.97 -3.70 50.57
C ARG A 307 -3.47 -2.53 49.72
N THR A 308 -4.55 -1.94 50.20
CA THR A 308 -5.07 -0.60 49.88
C THR A 308 -4.22 0.48 50.53
N MET A 309 -4.03 1.60 49.83
CA MET A 309 -3.66 2.90 50.42
C MET A 309 -4.36 4.01 49.62
N ALA A 310 -5.11 4.83 50.36
CA ALA A 310 -5.78 6.06 49.93
C ALA A 310 -5.13 7.24 50.66
N SER A 311 -4.95 8.37 49.98
CA SER A 311 -4.72 9.74 50.51
C SER A 311 -4.24 10.63 49.35
N ALA A 312 -4.50 11.94 49.28
CA ALA A 312 -5.32 12.86 50.06
C ALA A 312 -5.46 14.17 49.25
N LEU A 313 -6.45 14.95 49.65
CA LEU A 313 -6.92 16.23 49.13
C LEU A 313 -5.89 17.38 49.14
N GLY A 314 -6.13 18.37 48.29
CA GLY A 314 -5.55 19.71 48.37
C GLY A 314 -6.42 20.76 47.68
N GLU A 315 -7.33 21.38 48.45
CA GLU A 315 -8.10 22.58 48.08
C GLU A 315 -7.21 23.84 48.06
N LYS A 316 -7.49 24.78 47.14
CA LYS A 316 -7.41 26.23 47.44
C LYS A 316 -8.17 27.07 46.40
N ALA A 317 -9.14 27.83 46.91
CA ALA A 317 -9.91 28.85 46.20
C ALA A 317 -9.22 30.22 46.24
N ALA A 318 -9.45 31.05 45.22
CA ALA A 318 -9.45 32.50 45.31
C ALA A 318 -10.27 33.12 44.17
N ALA A 319 -11.20 33.98 44.55
CA ALA A 319 -12.13 34.73 43.71
C ALA A 319 -11.45 35.87 42.93
N LEU A 320 -12.12 36.37 41.88
CA LEU A 320 -12.25 37.80 41.53
C LEU A 320 -13.21 37.96 40.32
N THR A 321 -14.29 38.69 40.53
CA THR A 321 -15.11 39.41 39.53
C THR A 321 -14.35 40.66 39.06
N PRO A 322 -14.60 41.21 37.85
CA PRO A 322 -15.59 42.30 37.73
C PRO A 322 -16.30 42.48 36.36
N GLU A 323 -17.47 43.12 36.47
CA GLU A 323 -18.07 44.20 35.66
C GLU A 323 -18.37 44.13 34.14
N ALA A 324 -19.48 44.82 33.87
CA ALA A 324 -20.22 44.97 32.63
C ALA A 324 -19.68 46.08 31.73
N GLY A 325 -19.97 45.97 30.43
CA GLY A 325 -19.83 47.04 29.45
C GLY A 325 -20.67 46.76 28.21
N THR A 326 -21.66 47.61 27.96
CA THR A 326 -22.50 47.67 26.74
C THR A 326 -22.07 48.90 25.89
N PRO A 327 -22.68 49.15 24.71
CA PRO A 327 -22.21 48.93 23.33
C PRO A 327 -21.66 50.22 22.66
N PRO A 328 -21.28 50.20 21.36
CA PRO A 328 -22.16 50.81 20.32
C PRO A 328 -22.06 50.10 18.94
N ALA A 329 -23.13 49.90 18.18
CA ALA A 329 -23.85 50.80 17.27
C ALA A 329 -23.56 50.50 15.78
N ALA A 330 -24.59 50.76 14.97
CA ALA A 330 -24.77 50.37 13.59
C ALA A 330 -23.89 51.12 12.56
N GLY A 331 -23.63 50.45 11.43
CA GLY A 331 -23.20 51.06 10.17
C GLY A 331 -23.68 50.15 9.01
N GLU A 332 -24.80 50.52 8.38
CA GLU A 332 -24.88 51.01 7.00
C GLU A 332 -24.31 50.06 5.92
N ALA A 333 -25.21 49.31 5.29
CA ALA A 333 -24.95 48.56 4.06
C ALA A 333 -25.40 49.41 2.86
N VAL A 334 -24.44 49.88 2.07
CA VAL A 334 -24.67 50.54 0.78
C VAL A 334 -24.64 49.48 -0.33
N ALA A 335 -25.74 49.41 -1.08
CA ALA A 335 -25.90 48.60 -2.27
C ALA A 335 -25.09 49.16 -3.45
N ALA A 336 -24.41 48.28 -4.19
CA ALA A 336 -23.80 48.63 -5.48
C ALA A 336 -24.25 47.63 -6.55
N THR A 337 -25.05 48.14 -7.48
CA THR A 337 -25.48 47.52 -8.74
C THR A 337 -24.36 47.67 -9.78
N PRO A 338 -24.06 46.66 -10.61
CA PRO A 338 -23.28 46.90 -11.83
C PRO A 338 -24.18 47.12 -13.04
N ALA A 339 -23.89 48.20 -13.75
CA ALA A 339 -24.52 48.65 -14.97
C ALA A 339 -24.00 47.89 -16.21
N SER A 340 -24.93 47.54 -17.09
CA SER A 340 -24.68 47.06 -18.45
C SER A 340 -24.14 48.19 -19.33
N ALA A 341 -23.13 47.88 -20.14
CA ALA A 341 -22.69 48.73 -21.25
C ALA A 341 -22.74 47.94 -22.56
N ASP A 342 -23.65 48.35 -23.44
CA ASP A 342 -23.61 48.12 -24.89
C ASP A 342 -22.36 48.77 -25.50
N PRO A 343 -21.93 48.27 -26.67
CA PRO A 343 -21.80 49.22 -27.77
C PRO A 343 -22.37 48.70 -29.11
N ALA A 344 -23.29 49.51 -29.63
CA ALA A 344 -23.32 50.11 -30.96
C ALA A 344 -22.98 49.26 -32.20
N ALA A 345 -24.01 49.12 -33.04
CA ALA A 345 -23.98 48.72 -34.43
C ALA A 345 -23.45 49.82 -35.38
N SER A 346 -22.79 49.41 -36.48
CA SER A 346 -22.99 49.98 -37.83
C SER A 346 -22.24 49.19 -38.93
N PRO A 347 -22.62 49.35 -40.22
CA PRO A 347 -22.83 48.21 -41.12
C PRO A 347 -22.01 48.23 -42.43
N ALA A 348 -22.22 47.15 -43.20
CA ALA A 348 -22.06 46.99 -44.66
C ALA A 348 -20.62 46.90 -45.24
N ASP A 349 -20.29 45.74 -45.82
CA ASP A 349 -20.11 45.67 -47.28
C ASP A 349 -20.26 44.24 -47.83
N ARG A 350 -20.67 44.16 -49.09
CA ARG A 350 -21.09 42.99 -49.86
C ARG A 350 -19.91 42.17 -50.38
N GLY A 351 -20.09 40.85 -50.46
CA GLY A 351 -19.22 39.97 -51.25
C GLY A 351 -19.82 38.58 -51.42
N ALA A 352 -20.21 38.25 -52.65
CA ALA A 352 -20.93 37.04 -53.05
C ALA A 352 -20.10 35.76 -52.99
N GLY A 353 -20.75 34.59 -52.81
CA GLY A 353 -20.11 33.30 -53.04
C GLY A 353 -20.89 32.07 -52.56
N ALA A 354 -21.84 31.61 -53.37
CA ALA A 354 -22.33 30.23 -53.56
C ALA A 354 -22.35 29.24 -52.37
N THR A 355 -23.56 28.90 -51.89
CA THR A 355 -23.83 27.60 -51.24
C THR A 355 -24.91 26.84 -52.00
N LEU A 356 -24.52 25.64 -52.45
CA LEU A 356 -25.38 24.62 -53.04
C LEU A 356 -26.31 24.02 -51.99
N ARG A 357 -27.59 23.92 -52.33
CA ARG A 357 -28.69 23.37 -51.53
C ARG A 357 -29.08 22.00 -52.11
N PRO A 358 -29.17 20.92 -51.31
CA PRO A 358 -29.85 19.70 -51.73
C PRO A 358 -31.36 19.75 -51.41
N PRO A 359 -32.21 18.99 -52.15
CA PRO A 359 -33.65 19.18 -52.17
C PRO A 359 -34.39 18.52 -50.99
N ARG A 360 -35.42 19.24 -50.51
CA ARG A 360 -36.47 18.76 -49.61
C ARG A 360 -37.41 17.82 -50.37
N GLY A 361 -37.47 16.55 -49.97
CA GLY A 361 -38.54 15.63 -50.33
C GLY A 361 -39.79 15.88 -49.47
N ALA A 362 -40.95 15.86 -50.12
CA ALA A 362 -42.27 16.07 -49.54
C ALA A 362 -42.69 14.94 -48.59
N GLN A 363 -43.26 15.31 -47.44
CA GLN A 363 -44.03 14.39 -46.59
C GLN A 363 -45.52 14.56 -46.90
N GLU A 364 -46.13 13.45 -47.29
CA GLU A 364 -47.55 13.26 -47.57
C GLU A 364 -48.32 13.03 -46.24
N PRO A 365 -49.51 13.63 -46.04
CA PRO A 365 -50.25 13.53 -44.79
C PRO A 365 -51.08 12.23 -44.72
N VAL A 366 -50.82 11.41 -43.70
CA VAL A 366 -51.62 10.21 -43.38
C VAL A 366 -52.83 10.60 -42.51
N PRO A 367 -54.06 10.11 -42.81
CA PRO A 367 -55.28 10.49 -42.10
C PRO A 367 -55.40 9.83 -40.72
N VAL A 368 -55.89 10.63 -39.78
CA VAL A 368 -56.20 10.29 -38.38
C VAL A 368 -57.47 9.43 -38.31
N ALA A 369 -57.37 8.24 -37.71
CA ALA A 369 -58.51 7.39 -37.36
C ALA A 369 -58.96 7.62 -35.89
N PRO A 370 -60.26 7.52 -35.59
CA PRO A 370 -60.82 7.83 -34.26
C PRO A 370 -60.61 6.72 -33.21
N PRO A 371 -60.72 7.05 -31.90
CA PRO A 371 -60.34 6.18 -30.80
C PRO A 371 -61.44 5.15 -30.45
N ALA A 372 -61.02 3.90 -30.25
CA ALA A 372 -61.82 2.83 -29.67
C ALA A 372 -61.52 2.65 -28.17
N PRO A 373 -62.49 2.17 -27.37
CA PRO A 373 -62.53 2.36 -25.92
C PRO A 373 -61.68 1.36 -25.12
N ALA A 374 -61.32 1.81 -23.92
CA ALA A 374 -60.56 1.11 -22.90
C ALA A 374 -61.17 -0.25 -22.51
N ALA A 375 -60.38 -1.30 -22.71
CA ALA A 375 -60.55 -2.59 -22.03
C ALA A 375 -59.35 -2.77 -21.08
N GLY A 376 -59.64 -2.80 -19.79
CA GLY A 376 -58.66 -3.12 -18.75
C GLY A 376 -58.14 -4.54 -18.93
N ALA A 377 -56.84 -4.65 -19.14
CA ALA A 377 -56.10 -5.88 -18.93
C ALA A 377 -54.86 -5.50 -18.11
N THR A 378 -54.90 -5.81 -16.82
CA THR A 378 -53.71 -5.85 -15.97
C THR A 378 -52.76 -6.91 -16.53
N PRO A 379 -51.55 -6.57 -16.99
CA PRO A 379 -50.56 -7.57 -17.33
C PRO A 379 -50.03 -8.15 -16.02
N VAL A 380 -50.46 -9.37 -15.69
CA VAL A 380 -49.77 -10.20 -14.70
C VAL A 380 -48.46 -10.61 -15.36
N ALA A 381 -47.39 -9.89 -15.04
CA ALA A 381 -46.05 -10.25 -15.47
C ALA A 381 -45.64 -11.54 -14.75
N GLU A 382 -45.70 -12.67 -15.45
CA GLU A 382 -45.05 -13.91 -15.03
C GLU A 382 -43.53 -13.69 -15.04
N THR A 383 -42.96 -13.27 -13.92
CA THR A 383 -41.52 -13.37 -13.65
C THR A 383 -41.11 -14.83 -13.75
N GLY A 384 -40.39 -15.16 -14.82
CA GLY A 384 -39.94 -16.52 -15.08
C GLY A 384 -39.01 -17.05 -13.96
N PRO A 385 -38.95 -18.38 -13.76
CA PRO A 385 -38.20 -19.01 -12.66
C PRO A 385 -36.69 -18.73 -12.65
N MET A 386 -36.12 -18.23 -13.75
CA MET A 386 -34.70 -17.90 -13.84
C MET A 386 -34.34 -16.57 -13.15
N GLU A 387 -35.25 -15.59 -13.14
CA GLU A 387 -35.04 -14.29 -12.49
C GLU A 387 -35.18 -14.41 -10.97
N ALA A 388 -36.13 -15.22 -10.50
CA ALA A 388 -36.28 -15.58 -9.09
C ALA A 388 -35.06 -16.34 -8.53
N ALA A 389 -34.42 -17.21 -9.32
CA ALA A 389 -33.22 -17.93 -8.90
C ALA A 389 -31.98 -17.02 -8.81
N ALA A 390 -31.87 -16.00 -9.67
CA ALA A 390 -30.83 -14.98 -9.58
C ALA A 390 -31.02 -14.09 -8.34
N GLN A 391 -32.27 -13.71 -8.04
CA GLN A 391 -32.61 -12.89 -6.88
C GLN A 391 -32.41 -13.65 -5.56
N ALA A 392 -32.74 -14.95 -5.52
CA ALA A 392 -32.48 -15.80 -4.35
C ALA A 392 -30.98 -16.09 -4.11
N ARG A 393 -30.13 -16.02 -5.15
CA ARG A 393 -28.66 -16.06 -5.00
C ARG A 393 -28.12 -14.76 -4.39
N ARG A 394 -28.71 -13.60 -4.72
CA ARG A 394 -28.32 -12.29 -4.16
C ARG A 394 -28.57 -12.16 -2.66
N GLU A 395 -29.63 -12.77 -2.14
CA GLU A 395 -30.00 -12.63 -0.72
C GLU A 395 -29.17 -13.51 0.25
N ARG A 396 -28.53 -14.58 -0.22
CA ARG A 396 -28.07 -15.67 0.69
C ARG A 396 -26.63 -15.61 1.18
N LYS A 397 -25.77 -14.68 0.74
CA LYS A 397 -24.38 -14.71 1.18
C LYS A 397 -23.62 -13.40 0.97
N ALA A 398 -24.17 -12.28 1.46
CA ALA A 398 -23.34 -11.08 1.57
C ALA A 398 -22.15 -11.41 2.51
N PRO A 399 -20.88 -11.32 2.03
CA PRO A 399 -19.72 -11.50 2.88
C PRO A 399 -19.78 -10.53 4.07
N PRO A 400 -19.06 -10.80 5.18
CA PRO A 400 -19.09 -9.92 6.35
C PRO A 400 -18.73 -8.50 5.90
N ARG A 401 -19.77 -7.67 5.85
CA ARG A 401 -19.72 -6.26 5.45
C ARG A 401 -18.62 -5.61 6.28
N ASN A 402 -17.81 -4.77 5.61
CA ASN A 402 -16.78 -3.92 6.18
C ASN A 402 -17.06 -3.67 7.65
N ARG A 403 -16.20 -4.19 8.52
CA ARG A 403 -16.25 -3.91 9.96
C ARG A 403 -16.42 -2.40 10.08
N ILE A 404 -17.57 -1.95 10.58
CA ILE A 404 -17.86 -0.54 10.77
C ILE A 404 -16.79 -0.04 11.74
N LEU A 405 -15.82 0.71 11.21
CA LEU A 405 -14.77 1.25 12.04
C LEU A 405 -15.36 2.40 12.87
N GLY A 406 -14.92 2.49 14.12
CA GLY A 406 -15.36 3.56 15.00
C GLY A 406 -14.77 4.91 14.59
N ALA A 407 -15.41 6.02 14.97
CA ALA A 407 -14.89 7.37 14.72
C ALA A 407 -13.44 7.58 15.22
N ALA A 408 -13.06 6.92 16.32
CA ALA A 408 -11.69 6.94 16.83
C ALA A 408 -10.68 6.27 15.90
N GLU A 409 -11.05 5.15 15.26
CA GLU A 409 -10.21 4.43 14.31
C GLU A 409 -10.01 5.27 13.04
N TRP A 410 -11.07 5.94 12.56
CA TRP A 410 -10.96 6.87 11.43
C TRP A 410 -9.99 8.03 11.72
N ARG A 411 -10.04 8.60 12.93
CA ARG A 411 -9.10 9.65 13.32
C ARG A 411 -7.67 9.15 13.44
N ALA A 412 -7.45 7.93 13.93
CA ALA A 412 -6.11 7.34 13.99
C ALA A 412 -5.50 7.22 12.59
N LEU A 413 -6.26 6.67 11.63
CA LEU A 413 -5.83 6.60 10.23
C LEU A 413 -5.57 8.00 9.63
N ALA A 414 -6.41 8.98 9.95
CA ALA A 414 -6.22 10.35 9.48
C ALA A 414 -4.94 10.98 10.05
N VAL A 415 -4.64 10.79 11.34
CA VAL A 415 -3.40 11.27 11.96
C VAL A 415 -2.17 10.64 11.31
N GLU A 416 -2.20 9.34 11.03
CA GLU A 416 -1.10 8.66 10.33
C GLU A 416 -0.91 9.18 8.90
N LEU A 417 -2.00 9.41 8.17
CA LEU A 417 -1.96 10.00 6.82
C LEU A 417 -1.42 11.44 6.85
N ASP A 418 -1.80 12.23 7.85
CA ASP A 418 -1.34 13.61 8.03
C ASP A 418 0.15 13.69 8.41
N ASN A 419 0.61 12.81 9.29
CA ASN A 419 2.01 12.67 9.66
C ASN A 419 2.90 12.24 8.47
N ALA A 420 2.30 11.63 7.45
CA ALA A 420 2.99 11.23 6.25
C ALA A 420 3.14 12.34 5.19
N ARG A 421 2.81 13.61 5.51
CA ARG A 421 3.10 14.76 4.64
C ARG A 421 4.58 14.87 4.28
N GLY A 422 4.84 15.48 3.12
CA GLY A 422 6.19 15.69 2.57
C GLY A 422 6.65 14.60 1.59
N PRO A 423 7.89 14.70 1.09
CA PRO A 423 8.41 13.76 0.10
C PRO A 423 8.55 12.37 0.71
N LYS A 424 7.86 11.39 0.11
CA LYS A 424 7.91 9.97 0.50
C LYS A 424 8.35 9.11 -0.69
N PRO A 425 9.02 7.98 -0.45
CA PRO A 425 9.25 6.99 -1.49
C PRO A 425 7.93 6.50 -2.08
N VAL A 426 7.90 6.21 -3.39
CA VAL A 426 6.71 5.73 -4.13
C VAL A 426 5.99 4.59 -3.39
N ARG A 427 6.74 3.57 -2.94
CA ARG A 427 6.16 2.43 -2.21
C ARG A 427 5.41 2.83 -0.93
N VAL A 428 5.89 3.84 -0.22
CA VAL A 428 5.24 4.35 0.99
C VAL A 428 3.95 5.09 0.62
N ILE A 429 3.96 5.84 -0.49
CA ILE A 429 2.76 6.52 -1.01
C ILE A 429 1.70 5.49 -1.40
N GLU A 430 2.07 4.44 -2.13
CA GLU A 430 1.17 3.35 -2.54
C GLU A 430 0.56 2.64 -1.33
N GLN A 431 1.39 2.35 -0.32
CA GLN A 431 0.93 1.74 0.92
C GLN A 431 -0.06 2.64 1.66
N LEU A 432 0.26 3.92 1.87
CA LEU A 432 -0.62 4.88 2.54
C LEU A 432 -1.93 5.09 1.76
N PHE A 433 -1.85 5.13 0.44
CA PHE A 433 -3.01 5.24 -0.44
C PHE A 433 -3.98 4.07 -0.23
N ALA A 434 -3.47 2.83 -0.27
CA ALA A 434 -4.30 1.64 -0.14
C ALA A 434 -4.82 1.43 1.30
N THR A 435 -3.97 1.65 2.30
CA THR A 435 -4.27 1.29 3.70
C THR A 435 -4.93 2.40 4.51
N HIS A 436 -4.72 3.68 4.16
CA HIS A 436 -5.23 4.82 4.92
C HIS A 436 -6.18 5.69 4.08
N TYR A 437 -5.71 6.20 2.94
CA TYR A 437 -6.48 7.15 2.14
C TYR A 437 -7.78 6.55 1.60
N THR A 438 -7.71 5.36 0.99
CA THR A 438 -8.87 4.72 0.36
C THR A 438 -10.01 4.43 1.35
N PRO A 439 -9.76 3.82 2.54
CA PRO A 439 -10.78 3.69 3.57
C PRO A 439 -11.38 5.02 4.04
N LEU A 440 -10.54 6.04 4.27
CA LEU A 440 -11.00 7.37 4.72
C LEU A 440 -11.82 8.10 3.64
N LEU A 441 -11.47 7.93 2.37
CA LEU A 441 -12.23 8.44 1.24
C LEU A 441 -13.62 7.77 1.19
N GLY A 442 -13.67 6.45 1.38
CA GLY A 442 -14.92 5.71 1.48
C GLY A 442 -15.83 6.22 2.61
N ALA A 443 -15.26 6.39 3.81
CA ALA A 443 -15.99 6.93 4.97
C ALA A 443 -16.45 8.37 4.75
N THR A 444 -15.64 9.19 4.08
CA THR A 444 -15.99 10.57 3.72
C THR A 444 -17.16 10.63 2.75
N LEU A 445 -17.15 9.78 1.72
CA LEU A 445 -18.21 9.72 0.71
C LEU A 445 -19.50 9.08 1.24
N ALA A 446 -19.39 8.24 2.26
CA ALA A 446 -20.54 7.67 2.99
C ALA A 446 -21.12 8.62 4.06
N GLY A 447 -20.47 9.75 4.34
CA GLY A 447 -20.89 10.67 5.41
C GLY A 447 -20.60 10.17 6.83
N GLU A 448 -19.78 9.14 6.98
CA GLU A 448 -19.40 8.54 8.27
C GLU A 448 -18.22 9.27 8.93
N ALA A 449 -17.43 10.00 8.14
CA ALA A 449 -16.26 10.74 8.62
C ALA A 449 -16.60 12.16 9.08
N ASP A 450 -15.98 12.60 10.17
CA ASP A 450 -16.13 13.97 10.68
C ASP A 450 -15.38 15.02 9.81
N ALA A 451 -15.58 16.30 10.12
CA ALA A 451 -14.97 17.39 9.37
C ALA A 451 -13.42 17.37 9.43
N ALA A 452 -12.83 16.92 10.53
CA ALA A 452 -11.37 16.87 10.67
C ALA A 452 -10.77 15.82 9.74
N VAL A 453 -11.36 14.61 9.70
CA VAL A 453 -10.94 13.56 8.77
C VAL A 453 -11.08 14.02 7.32
N ARG A 454 -12.20 14.66 6.97
CA ARG A 454 -12.44 15.21 5.62
C ARG A 454 -11.35 16.21 5.19
N ASN A 455 -10.95 17.09 6.10
CA ASN A 455 -9.88 18.07 5.84
C ASN A 455 -8.52 17.40 5.60
N VAL A 456 -8.21 16.32 6.32
CA VAL A 456 -6.98 15.55 6.10
C VAL A 456 -7.00 14.86 4.74
N VAL A 457 -8.12 14.22 4.37
CA VAL A 457 -8.29 13.58 3.05
C VAL A 457 -8.10 14.58 1.93
N GLU A 458 -8.72 15.77 2.03
CA GLU A 458 -8.57 16.83 1.02
C GLU A 458 -7.14 17.39 0.96
N GLY A 459 -6.52 17.60 2.12
CA GLY A 459 -5.15 18.07 2.21
C GLY A 459 -4.15 17.10 1.57
N TRP A 460 -4.32 15.79 1.82
CA TRP A 460 -3.51 14.76 1.18
C TRP A 460 -3.76 14.68 -0.32
N ARG A 461 -5.04 14.73 -0.76
CA ARG A 461 -5.41 14.76 -2.18
C ARG A 461 -4.72 15.91 -2.92
N THR A 462 -4.85 17.13 -2.39
CA THR A 462 -4.28 18.35 -2.99
C THR A 462 -2.75 18.26 -3.06
N SER A 463 -2.12 17.78 -1.97
CA SER A 463 -0.66 17.63 -1.90
C SER A 463 -0.15 16.56 -2.88
N PHE A 464 -0.85 15.43 -2.99
CA PHE A 464 -0.53 14.38 -3.96
C PHE A 464 -0.67 14.90 -5.38
N GLU A 465 -1.78 15.56 -5.72
CA GLU A 465 -2.01 16.08 -7.06
C GLU A 465 -0.93 17.06 -7.49
N HIS A 466 -0.57 18.00 -6.62
CA HIS A 466 0.50 18.94 -6.88
C HIS A 466 1.84 18.21 -7.09
N SER A 467 2.22 17.33 -6.15
CA SER A 467 3.48 16.58 -6.22
C SER A 467 3.55 15.68 -7.45
N TYR A 468 2.44 15.06 -7.85
CA TYR A 468 2.39 14.17 -9.01
C TYR A 468 2.47 14.96 -10.31
N ARG A 469 1.81 16.12 -10.44
CA ARG A 469 1.95 16.99 -11.63
C ARG A 469 3.40 17.45 -11.83
N GLU A 470 4.07 17.85 -10.75
CA GLU A 470 5.49 18.21 -10.79
C GLU A 470 6.37 17.02 -11.14
N ALA A 471 6.19 15.90 -10.44
CA ALA A 471 6.97 14.69 -10.68
C ALA A 471 6.77 14.15 -12.09
N PHE A 472 5.53 14.15 -12.61
CA PHE A 472 5.20 13.66 -13.94
C PHE A 472 5.97 14.39 -15.05
N SER A 473 6.17 15.70 -14.89
CA SER A 473 7.02 16.47 -15.80
C SER A 473 8.48 15.97 -15.79
N ALA A 474 9.00 15.61 -14.62
CA ALA A 474 10.34 15.03 -14.49
C ALA A 474 10.42 13.55 -14.96
N LEU A 475 9.34 12.77 -14.83
CA LEU A 475 9.28 11.37 -15.28
C LEU A 475 9.57 11.26 -16.78
N ARG A 476 9.07 12.22 -17.58
CA ARG A 476 9.25 12.28 -19.03
C ARG A 476 10.72 12.38 -19.44
N VAL A 477 11.53 13.05 -18.62
CA VAL A 477 12.96 13.29 -18.90
C VAL A 477 13.84 12.19 -18.30
N THR A 478 13.60 11.84 -17.04
CA THR A 478 14.52 10.98 -16.28
C THR A 478 14.35 9.48 -16.57
N GLY A 479 13.17 9.07 -17.04
CA GLY A 479 12.82 7.65 -17.25
C GLY A 479 12.63 6.84 -15.95
N LYS A 480 12.99 7.38 -14.77
CA LYS A 480 12.74 6.77 -13.46
C LYS A 480 11.28 7.01 -13.09
N ARG A 481 10.44 5.97 -13.17
CA ARG A 481 9.00 6.08 -12.93
C ARG A 481 8.47 4.90 -12.12
N PRO A 482 7.35 5.08 -11.40
CA PRO A 482 6.59 3.95 -10.86
C PRO A 482 6.07 3.04 -12.00
N PRO A 483 5.62 1.82 -11.70
CA PRO A 483 4.90 1.00 -12.67
C PRO A 483 3.67 1.73 -13.20
N MET A 484 3.68 2.05 -14.49
CA MET A 484 2.58 2.78 -15.13
C MET A 484 1.58 1.82 -15.77
N VAL A 485 0.40 2.33 -16.11
CA VAL A 485 -0.63 1.59 -16.85
C VAL A 485 -0.10 0.98 -18.15
N PHE A 486 0.73 1.72 -18.89
CA PHE A 486 1.32 1.22 -20.13
C PHE A 486 2.40 0.13 -19.94
N ASP A 487 2.86 -0.10 -18.71
CA ASP A 487 3.77 -1.21 -18.36
C ASP A 487 2.99 -2.52 -18.08
N ALA A 488 1.64 -2.48 -18.02
CA ALA A 488 0.78 -3.63 -17.75
C ALA A 488 1.05 -4.87 -18.64
N PRO A 489 1.28 -4.75 -19.97
CA PRO A 489 1.60 -5.91 -20.81
C PRO A 489 2.88 -6.64 -20.37
N ASP A 490 3.92 -5.90 -20.01
CA ASP A 490 5.22 -6.47 -19.63
C ASP A 490 5.16 -7.09 -18.24
N ILE A 491 4.41 -6.47 -17.33
CA ILE A 491 4.07 -7.01 -16.01
C ILE A 491 3.31 -8.34 -16.17
N ALA A 492 2.24 -8.37 -16.96
CA ALA A 492 1.46 -9.57 -17.22
C ALA A 492 2.31 -10.70 -17.81
N ALA A 493 3.17 -10.38 -18.80
CA ALA A 493 4.07 -11.36 -19.40
C ALA A 493 5.07 -11.94 -18.39
N ARG A 494 5.62 -11.11 -17.50
CA ARG A 494 6.52 -11.55 -16.42
C ARG A 494 5.81 -12.48 -15.44
N ILE A 495 4.63 -12.09 -14.95
CA ILE A 495 3.82 -12.89 -14.03
C ILE A 495 3.42 -14.22 -14.67
N GLY A 496 3.01 -14.17 -15.94
CA GLY A 496 2.62 -15.36 -16.71
C GLY A 496 3.75 -16.36 -16.82
N ARG A 497 4.98 -15.92 -17.08
CA ARG A 497 6.17 -16.79 -17.09
C ARG A 497 6.44 -17.41 -15.72
N LEU A 498 6.41 -16.61 -14.65
CA LEU A 498 6.66 -17.09 -13.28
C LEU A 498 5.64 -18.13 -12.82
N ASN A 499 4.39 -18.02 -13.29
CA ASN A 499 3.30 -18.94 -12.94
C ASN A 499 3.05 -20.02 -14.00
N GLY A 500 3.92 -20.16 -15.00
CA GLY A 500 3.79 -21.18 -16.04
C GLY A 500 2.49 -21.09 -16.86
N ALA A 501 2.00 -19.88 -17.10
CA ALA A 501 0.85 -19.63 -17.96
C ALA A 501 1.20 -19.94 -19.42
N ARG A 502 0.29 -20.63 -20.12
CA ARG A 502 0.41 -20.95 -21.56
C ARG A 502 0.05 -19.76 -22.45
N ALA A 503 -0.80 -18.87 -21.95
CA ALA A 503 -1.23 -17.67 -22.63
C ALA A 503 -1.38 -16.52 -21.63
N VAL A 504 -1.26 -15.30 -22.13
CA VAL A 504 -1.51 -14.07 -21.37
C VAL A 504 -2.57 -13.27 -22.10
N LYS A 505 -3.58 -12.81 -21.37
CA LYS A 505 -4.67 -11.96 -21.85
C LYS A 505 -4.72 -10.69 -21.01
N LEU A 506 -5.03 -9.58 -21.66
CA LEU A 506 -5.14 -8.27 -21.05
C LEU A 506 -6.60 -7.83 -21.11
N LEU A 507 -7.15 -7.43 -19.97
CA LEU A 507 -8.48 -6.84 -19.85
C LEU A 507 -8.36 -5.47 -19.18
N LEU A 508 -8.60 -4.43 -19.97
CA LEU A 508 -8.69 -3.05 -19.51
C LEU A 508 -10.14 -2.74 -19.14
N VAL A 509 -10.35 -2.25 -17.91
CA VAL A 509 -11.65 -1.77 -17.44
C VAL A 509 -11.59 -0.24 -17.37
N ASP A 510 -12.38 0.41 -18.22
CA ASP A 510 -12.40 1.87 -18.39
C ASP A 510 -12.87 2.55 -17.10
N ALA A 511 -12.13 3.55 -16.60
CA ALA A 511 -12.42 4.28 -15.37
C ALA A 511 -12.48 3.38 -14.10
N MET A 512 -11.67 2.32 -14.02
CA MET A 512 -11.62 1.47 -12.81
C MET A 512 -10.72 2.05 -11.72
N ARG A 513 -11.32 2.77 -10.78
CA ARG A 513 -10.67 3.22 -9.54
C ARG A 513 -10.21 2.04 -8.66
N PHE A 514 -9.16 2.26 -7.87
CA PHE A 514 -8.55 1.25 -6.99
C PHE A 514 -9.54 0.48 -6.11
N ASP A 515 -10.36 1.16 -5.31
CA ASP A 515 -11.33 0.52 -4.40
C ASP A 515 -12.44 -0.26 -5.13
N LEU A 516 -12.86 0.21 -6.30
CA LEU A 516 -13.78 -0.51 -7.17
C LEU A 516 -13.14 -1.80 -7.65
N GLY A 517 -11.88 -1.76 -8.11
CA GLY A 517 -11.15 -2.96 -8.48
C GLY A 517 -10.98 -3.94 -7.31
N GLU A 518 -10.70 -3.45 -6.11
CA GLU A 518 -10.62 -4.29 -4.90
C GLU A 518 -11.93 -5.05 -4.63
N ARG A 519 -13.08 -4.41 -4.81
CA ARG A 519 -14.40 -5.05 -4.70
C ARG A 519 -14.65 -6.04 -5.85
N VAL A 520 -14.28 -5.69 -7.08
CA VAL A 520 -14.33 -6.61 -8.23
C VAL A 520 -13.50 -7.87 -7.94
N ALA A 521 -12.31 -7.74 -7.36
CA ALA A 521 -11.49 -8.89 -6.98
C ALA A 521 -12.18 -9.77 -5.93
N ALA A 522 -12.82 -9.16 -4.93
CA ALA A 522 -13.52 -9.89 -3.88
C ALA A 522 -14.67 -10.72 -4.50
N HIS A 523 -15.51 -10.09 -5.33
CA HIS A 523 -16.59 -10.77 -6.05
C HIS A 523 -16.07 -11.87 -6.98
N LEU A 524 -15.02 -11.58 -7.76
CA LEU A 524 -14.40 -12.59 -8.63
C LEU A 524 -13.85 -13.77 -7.84
N LYS A 525 -13.24 -13.54 -6.68
CA LYS A 525 -12.74 -14.62 -5.82
C LYS A 525 -13.86 -15.56 -5.38
N GLU A 526 -15.04 -15.00 -5.07
CA GLU A 526 -16.22 -15.79 -4.71
C GLU A 526 -16.78 -16.56 -5.92
N ILE A 527 -16.99 -15.89 -7.06
CA ILE A 527 -17.55 -16.48 -8.28
C ILE A 527 -16.63 -17.56 -8.89
N MET A 528 -15.31 -17.32 -8.85
CA MET A 528 -14.28 -18.15 -9.49
C MET A 528 -13.60 -19.12 -8.53
N THR A 529 -14.21 -19.38 -7.36
CA THR A 529 -13.73 -20.39 -6.41
C THR A 529 -13.40 -21.69 -7.14
N ASP A 530 -12.20 -22.24 -6.91
CA ASP A 530 -11.62 -23.44 -7.53
C ASP A 530 -11.35 -23.38 -9.05
N ARG A 531 -11.76 -22.32 -9.74
CA ARG A 531 -11.62 -22.18 -11.21
C ARG A 531 -10.54 -21.19 -11.63
N ALA A 532 -10.24 -20.21 -10.78
CA ALA A 532 -9.14 -19.30 -10.99
C ALA A 532 -8.50 -18.88 -9.66
N ILE A 533 -7.21 -18.55 -9.71
CA ILE A 533 -6.45 -18.11 -8.54
C ILE A 533 -5.91 -16.70 -8.81
N LEU A 534 -6.15 -15.78 -7.88
CA LEU A 534 -5.50 -14.47 -7.87
C LEU A 534 -4.04 -14.65 -7.46
N VAL A 535 -3.11 -14.52 -8.40
CA VAL A 535 -1.68 -14.76 -8.18
C VAL A 535 -0.93 -13.50 -7.77
N GLU A 536 -1.35 -12.33 -8.25
CA GLU A 536 -0.72 -11.05 -7.90
C GLU A 536 -1.74 -9.92 -7.85
N ARG A 537 -1.53 -9.00 -6.92
CA ARG A 537 -2.22 -7.71 -6.80
C ARG A 537 -1.16 -6.63 -6.85
N SER A 538 -1.35 -5.68 -7.74
CA SER A 538 -0.41 -4.58 -7.96
C SER A 538 -1.18 -3.28 -8.13
N LEU A 539 -0.49 -2.16 -7.92
CA LEU A 539 -0.99 -0.83 -8.20
C LEU A 539 -0.26 -0.30 -9.43
N LEU A 540 -0.99 0.32 -10.36
CA LEU A 540 -0.43 1.01 -11.51
C LEU A 540 -0.73 2.51 -11.44
N TRP A 541 0.14 3.30 -12.05
CA TRP A 541 0.00 4.75 -12.13
C TRP A 541 -0.45 5.16 -13.54
N ALA A 542 -1.55 5.89 -13.63
CA ALA A 542 -2.05 6.48 -14.86
C ALA A 542 -1.25 7.73 -15.21
N ALA A 543 -0.87 7.87 -16.47
CA ALA A 543 -0.18 9.07 -16.95
C ALA A 543 -1.13 10.28 -17.01
N LEU A 544 -0.60 11.50 -16.92
CA LEU A 544 -1.41 12.70 -17.09
C LEU A 544 -1.57 13.08 -18.57
N PRO A 545 -2.78 13.49 -19.01
CA PRO A 545 -4.04 13.46 -18.25
C PRO A 545 -4.57 12.01 -18.11
N PRO A 546 -5.12 11.61 -16.93
CA PRO A 546 -5.61 10.25 -16.70
C PRO A 546 -6.98 10.09 -17.35
N THR A 547 -6.93 9.87 -18.66
CA THR A 547 -8.09 9.64 -19.54
C THR A 547 -7.80 8.44 -20.41
N THR A 548 -8.85 7.73 -20.83
CA THR A 548 -8.72 6.52 -21.64
C THR A 548 -7.92 6.76 -22.92
N THR A 549 -8.20 7.87 -23.63
CA THR A 549 -7.51 8.23 -24.87
C THR A 549 -6.00 8.37 -24.67
N ALA A 550 -5.58 9.06 -23.60
CA ALA A 550 -4.17 9.22 -23.27
C ALA A 550 -3.51 7.88 -22.91
N GLN A 551 -4.18 7.06 -22.07
CA GLN A 551 -3.63 5.78 -21.65
C GLN A 551 -3.53 4.76 -22.78
N LEU A 552 -4.53 4.68 -23.67
CA LEU A 552 -4.48 3.81 -24.85
C LEU A 552 -3.37 4.25 -25.82
N SER A 553 -3.18 5.56 -26.02
CA SER A 553 -2.06 6.07 -26.82
C SER A 553 -0.71 5.66 -26.22
N LEU A 554 -0.56 5.73 -24.90
CA LEU A 554 0.67 5.31 -24.21
C LEU A 554 0.85 3.79 -24.19
N LEU A 555 -0.21 3.00 -24.07
CA LEU A 555 -0.16 1.54 -24.21
C LEU A 555 0.34 1.12 -25.59
N ALA A 556 0.02 1.89 -26.64
CA ALA A 556 0.46 1.62 -28.00
C ALA A 556 1.95 1.94 -28.21
N ARG A 557 2.41 3.06 -27.64
CA ARG A 557 3.79 3.58 -27.82
C ARG A 557 4.77 3.10 -26.74
N GLY A 558 4.26 2.59 -25.62
CA GLY A 558 5.06 2.27 -24.44
C GLY A 558 5.65 3.51 -23.77
N ALA A 559 6.77 3.31 -23.08
CA ALA A 559 7.47 4.34 -22.32
C ALA A 559 7.94 5.53 -23.17
N ASP A 560 8.29 5.28 -24.44
CA ASP A 560 8.77 6.33 -25.35
C ASP A 560 7.67 7.36 -25.67
N GLY A 561 6.40 6.94 -25.62
CA GLY A 561 5.26 7.84 -25.78
C GLY A 561 5.16 8.95 -24.72
N LEU A 562 5.83 8.81 -23.57
CA LEU A 562 5.88 9.87 -22.56
C LEU A 562 6.74 11.06 -23.01
N ARG A 563 7.71 10.87 -23.91
CA ARG A 563 8.58 11.96 -24.40
C ARG A 563 7.89 12.79 -25.46
N GLU A 564 7.02 12.17 -26.23
CA GLU A 564 6.26 12.84 -27.28
C GLU A 564 5.21 13.79 -26.67
N ALA A 565 4.85 14.83 -27.42
CA ALA A 565 3.69 15.62 -27.06
C ALA A 565 2.45 14.72 -27.14
N MET A 566 1.68 14.67 -26.05
CA MET A 566 0.41 13.93 -26.08
C MET A 566 -0.47 14.55 -27.18
N PRO A 567 -1.05 13.73 -28.07
CA PRO A 567 -2.00 14.23 -29.04
C PRO A 567 -3.09 15.01 -28.30
N GLN A 568 -3.47 16.18 -28.83
CA GLN A 568 -4.62 16.91 -28.30
C GLN A 568 -5.81 15.97 -28.28
N ALA A 569 -6.58 16.00 -27.19
CA ALA A 569 -7.69 15.09 -26.98
C ALA A 569 -8.66 15.17 -28.17
N GLU A 570 -8.58 14.19 -29.07
CA GLU A 570 -9.62 13.97 -30.06
C GLU A 570 -10.90 13.59 -29.30
N ALA A 571 -12.05 13.98 -29.85
CA ALA A 571 -13.34 13.72 -29.22
C ALA A 571 -13.46 12.24 -28.87
N GLU A 572 -13.66 11.96 -27.59
CA GLU A 572 -13.70 10.60 -27.07
C GLU A 572 -14.77 9.79 -27.83
N PRO A 573 -14.45 8.58 -28.31
CA PRO A 573 -15.38 7.79 -29.09
C PRO A 573 -16.67 7.56 -28.30
N ALA A 574 -17.81 7.73 -28.96
CA ALA A 574 -19.11 7.65 -28.32
C ALA A 574 -19.27 6.30 -27.60
N ILE A 575 -19.33 6.35 -26.26
CA ILE A 575 -19.54 5.15 -25.45
C ILE A 575 -20.89 4.55 -25.79
N ALA A 576 -20.90 3.25 -26.06
CA ALA A 576 -22.11 2.50 -26.35
C ALA A 576 -23.13 2.71 -25.22
N ARG A 577 -24.41 2.88 -25.57
CA ARG A 577 -25.50 3.02 -24.59
C ARG A 577 -26.27 1.71 -24.45
N GLY A 578 -26.88 1.48 -23.30
CA GLY A 578 -27.72 0.31 -23.05
C GLY A 578 -26.93 -0.99 -22.82
N ARG A 579 -27.50 -2.15 -23.19
CA ARG A 579 -26.93 -3.48 -22.89
C ARG A 579 -25.54 -3.72 -23.51
N ALA A 580 -25.17 -2.96 -24.54
CA ALA A 580 -23.87 -3.07 -25.19
C ALA A 580 -22.69 -2.70 -24.28
N VAL A 581 -22.92 -1.94 -23.19
CA VAL A 581 -21.85 -1.53 -22.25
C VAL A 581 -21.17 -2.70 -21.54
N ALA A 582 -21.88 -3.82 -21.39
CA ALA A 582 -21.35 -5.04 -20.77
C ALA A 582 -20.62 -5.96 -21.76
N THR A 583 -20.51 -5.56 -23.03
CA THR A 583 -19.85 -6.36 -24.06
C THR A 583 -18.37 -6.02 -24.09
N LEU A 584 -17.52 -7.05 -23.93
CA LEU A 584 -16.08 -6.90 -24.10
C LEU A 584 -15.76 -6.66 -25.57
N ARG A 585 -15.07 -5.57 -25.87
CA ARG A 585 -14.56 -5.27 -27.21
C ARG A 585 -13.08 -5.60 -27.33
N ARG A 586 -12.68 -6.12 -28.48
CA ARG A 586 -11.26 -6.33 -28.78
C ARG A 586 -10.69 -5.05 -29.36
N GLU A 587 -9.72 -4.47 -28.68
CA GLU A 587 -9.00 -3.28 -29.11
C GLU A 587 -7.58 -3.66 -29.52
N ARG A 588 -7.13 -3.11 -30.65
CA ARG A 588 -5.74 -3.25 -31.10
C ARG A 588 -4.99 -1.97 -30.77
N VAL A 589 -4.04 -2.08 -29.86
CA VAL A 589 -3.31 -0.94 -29.30
C VAL A 589 -1.83 -1.12 -29.64
N GLY A 590 -1.40 -0.47 -30.72
CA GLY A 590 -0.10 -0.70 -31.33
C GLY A 590 0.03 -2.13 -31.86
N SER A 591 1.04 -2.87 -31.39
CA SER A 591 1.25 -4.28 -31.73
C SER A 591 0.47 -5.25 -30.83
N ARG A 592 -0.23 -4.74 -29.82
CA ARG A 592 -0.86 -5.54 -28.78
C ARG A 592 -2.37 -5.62 -28.98
N GLU A 593 -2.95 -6.72 -28.52
CA GLU A 593 -4.40 -6.90 -28.47
C GLU A 593 -4.84 -6.96 -27.01
N LEU A 594 -5.89 -6.22 -26.69
CA LEU A 594 -6.50 -6.24 -25.38
C LEU A 594 -8.02 -6.30 -25.49
N MET A 595 -8.66 -6.80 -24.44
CA MET A 595 -10.10 -6.67 -24.27
C MET A 595 -10.37 -5.39 -23.47
N LYS A 596 -11.36 -4.60 -23.89
CA LYS A 596 -11.80 -3.38 -23.19
C LYS A 596 -13.24 -3.52 -22.73
N LEU A 597 -13.52 -3.06 -21.51
CA LEU A 597 -14.84 -2.99 -20.88
C LEU A 597 -15.17 -1.54 -20.51
N ASP A 598 -16.21 -0.96 -21.12
CA ASP A 598 -16.64 0.44 -20.88
C ASP A 598 -17.73 0.56 -19.80
N LEU A 599 -18.03 -0.51 -19.08
CA LEU A 599 -19.19 -0.61 -18.20
C LEU A 599 -19.17 0.43 -17.08
N VAL A 600 -18.01 0.59 -16.43
CA VAL A 600 -17.86 1.48 -15.27
C VAL A 600 -18.10 2.92 -15.69
N GLU A 601 -17.39 3.41 -16.71
CA GLU A 601 -17.58 4.76 -17.28
C GLU A 601 -19.04 5.01 -17.69
N ALA A 602 -19.68 4.05 -18.37
CA ALA A 602 -21.09 4.16 -18.75
C ALA A 602 -22.04 4.28 -17.54
N ARG A 603 -21.76 3.54 -16.45
CA ARG A 603 -22.54 3.58 -15.20
C ARG A 603 -22.27 4.85 -14.39
N LEU A 604 -21.12 5.50 -14.57
CA LEU A 604 -20.69 6.66 -13.81
C LEU A 604 -21.08 8.02 -14.41
N ARG A 605 -21.48 8.06 -15.68
CA ARG A 605 -21.86 9.29 -16.38
C ARG A 605 -23.08 10.03 -15.84
N ALA A 606 -24.04 9.31 -15.26
CA ALA A 606 -25.26 9.92 -14.69
C ALA A 606 -25.11 10.13 -13.17
N ALA A 607 -25.99 10.91 -12.55
CA ALA A 607 -26.17 10.83 -11.11
C ALA A 607 -26.74 9.46 -10.72
N GLY A 608 -26.51 9.02 -9.49
CA GLY A 608 -26.89 7.68 -9.05
C GLY A 608 -27.15 7.56 -7.55
N PRO A 609 -27.38 6.32 -7.06
CA PRO A 609 -27.61 6.03 -5.64
C PRO A 609 -26.42 6.45 -4.76
N PRO A 610 -26.54 6.33 -3.42
CA PRO A 610 -25.44 6.54 -2.50
C PRO A 610 -24.18 5.81 -2.94
N PHE A 611 -23.04 6.42 -2.65
CA PHE A 611 -21.74 5.98 -3.15
C PHE A 611 -21.46 4.49 -2.88
N ALA A 612 -21.68 4.03 -1.65
CA ALA A 612 -21.38 2.66 -1.25
C ALA A 612 -22.20 1.64 -2.05
N GLU A 613 -23.51 1.88 -2.21
CA GLU A 613 -24.42 1.04 -2.99
C GLU A 613 -24.06 1.06 -4.47
N ARG A 614 -23.78 2.25 -5.01
CA ARG A 614 -23.44 2.43 -6.42
C ARG A 614 -22.17 1.68 -6.81
N ILE A 615 -21.11 1.84 -6.04
CA ILE A 615 -19.81 1.19 -6.30
C ILE A 615 -19.93 -0.32 -6.12
N GLU A 616 -20.72 -0.80 -5.14
CA GLU A 616 -20.95 -2.23 -4.96
C GLU A 616 -21.71 -2.85 -6.14
N ALA A 617 -22.78 -2.20 -6.60
CA ALA A 617 -23.55 -2.66 -7.75
C ALA A 617 -22.71 -2.70 -9.04
N ILE A 618 -21.87 -1.68 -9.26
CA ILE A 618 -20.93 -1.67 -10.39
C ILE A 618 -19.90 -2.79 -10.24
N ALA A 619 -19.36 -3.02 -9.04
CA ALA A 619 -18.38 -4.09 -8.80
C ALA A 619 -18.95 -5.48 -9.10
N GLU A 620 -20.18 -5.77 -8.65
CA GLU A 620 -20.91 -7.01 -8.96
C GLU A 620 -21.08 -7.18 -10.47
N GLU A 621 -21.56 -6.14 -11.17
CA GLU A 621 -21.80 -6.19 -12.62
C GLU A 621 -20.50 -6.39 -13.42
N VAL A 622 -19.42 -5.71 -13.04
CA VAL A 622 -18.10 -5.90 -13.65
C VAL A 622 -17.60 -7.33 -13.39
N ALA A 623 -17.65 -7.80 -12.14
CA ALA A 623 -17.20 -9.14 -11.77
C ALA A 623 -17.93 -10.24 -12.56
N ASP A 624 -19.24 -10.10 -12.77
CA ASP A 624 -20.04 -11.02 -13.59
C ASP A 624 -19.61 -11.04 -15.06
N VAL A 625 -19.26 -9.89 -15.64
CA VAL A 625 -18.73 -9.81 -17.01
C VAL A 625 -17.35 -10.46 -17.09
N VAL A 626 -16.47 -10.16 -16.13
CA VAL A 626 -15.11 -10.71 -16.10
C VAL A 626 -15.13 -12.22 -15.85
N ALA A 627 -15.97 -12.73 -14.95
CA ALA A 627 -16.10 -14.16 -14.68
C ALA A 627 -16.53 -14.94 -15.93
N ARG A 628 -17.56 -14.47 -16.65
CA ARG A 628 -17.98 -15.08 -17.94
C ARG A 628 -16.86 -15.08 -18.97
N PHE A 629 -16.06 -14.02 -19.01
CA PHE A 629 -14.89 -13.99 -19.88
C PHE A 629 -13.83 -15.01 -19.46
N MET A 630 -13.51 -15.11 -18.17
CA MET A 630 -12.57 -16.09 -17.64
C MET A 630 -13.01 -17.53 -17.93
N GLU A 631 -14.31 -17.82 -17.84
CA GLU A 631 -14.88 -19.14 -18.21
C GLU A 631 -14.67 -19.50 -19.68
N SER A 632 -14.53 -18.53 -20.57
CA SER A 632 -14.24 -18.74 -21.99
C SER A 632 -12.74 -18.94 -22.30
N LEU A 633 -11.86 -18.66 -21.33
CA LEU A 633 -10.42 -18.74 -21.54
C LEU A 633 -9.92 -20.20 -21.40
N PRO A 634 -8.95 -20.63 -22.22
CA PRO A 634 -8.30 -21.92 -22.03
C PRO A 634 -7.63 -22.02 -20.65
N PRO A 635 -7.50 -23.22 -20.07
CA PRO A 635 -6.79 -23.41 -18.82
C PRO A 635 -5.32 -23.00 -18.93
N ARG A 636 -4.74 -22.58 -17.79
CA ARG A 636 -3.41 -21.97 -17.67
C ARG A 636 -3.27 -20.67 -18.47
N THR A 637 -4.35 -19.91 -18.62
CA THR A 637 -4.28 -18.55 -19.15
C THR A 637 -4.16 -17.57 -18.00
N LEU A 638 -3.15 -16.71 -18.03
CA LEU A 638 -3.08 -15.56 -17.14
C LEU A 638 -3.95 -14.44 -17.73
N LEU A 639 -4.93 -13.97 -16.97
CA LEU A 639 -5.69 -12.76 -17.25
C LEU A 639 -5.21 -11.64 -16.33
N LEU A 640 -4.67 -10.56 -16.88
CA LEU A 640 -4.45 -9.32 -16.13
C LEU A 640 -5.67 -8.41 -16.32
N VAL A 641 -6.40 -8.17 -15.24
CA VAL A 641 -7.50 -7.19 -15.17
C VAL A 641 -6.95 -5.91 -14.55
N PHE A 642 -7.02 -4.78 -15.26
CA PHE A 642 -6.44 -3.53 -14.79
C PHE A 642 -7.26 -2.30 -15.23
N GLY A 643 -7.17 -1.23 -14.45
CA GLY A 643 -7.78 0.06 -14.78
C GLY A 643 -6.83 0.90 -15.64
N ASP A 644 -7.39 1.77 -16.47
CA ASP A 644 -6.62 2.80 -17.18
C ASP A 644 -6.50 4.10 -16.39
N HIS A 645 -7.59 4.56 -15.80
CA HIS A 645 -7.64 5.67 -14.86
C HIS A 645 -8.76 5.42 -13.85
N GLY A 646 -8.80 6.22 -12.80
CA GLY A 646 -9.93 6.26 -11.89
C GLY A 646 -10.76 7.54 -12.06
N PHE A 647 -11.58 7.84 -11.07
CA PHE A 647 -12.53 8.94 -11.16
C PHE A 647 -12.80 9.58 -9.79
N ARG A 648 -13.32 10.81 -9.83
CA ARG A 648 -13.86 11.52 -8.67
C ARG A 648 -15.37 11.59 -8.77
N MET A 649 -16.04 11.48 -7.63
CA MET A 649 -17.47 11.70 -7.51
C MET A 649 -17.73 12.72 -6.41
N ALA A 650 -18.54 13.73 -6.72
CA ALA A 650 -19.05 14.63 -5.70
C ALA A 650 -20.26 13.97 -5.02
N PRO A 651 -20.30 13.92 -3.67
CA PRO A 651 -21.54 13.60 -2.98
C PRO A 651 -22.58 14.69 -3.29
N MET A 652 -23.82 14.31 -3.55
CA MET A 652 -24.93 15.25 -3.69
C MET A 652 -25.78 15.23 -2.41
N GLY A 653 -26.09 16.42 -1.89
CA GLY A 653 -26.87 16.57 -0.66
C GLY A 653 -26.13 16.05 0.57
N ASP A 654 -26.85 15.29 1.40
CA ASP A 654 -26.40 14.64 2.63
C ASP A 654 -25.71 13.28 2.41
N GLY A 655 -25.34 12.94 1.17
CA GLY A 655 -24.80 11.63 0.79
C GLY A 655 -25.87 10.63 0.34
N SER A 656 -27.14 11.04 0.29
CA SER A 656 -28.25 10.25 -0.26
C SER A 656 -28.14 9.96 -1.75
N ALA A 657 -27.33 10.73 -2.48
CA ALA A 657 -27.08 10.53 -3.90
C ALA A 657 -25.65 10.89 -4.28
N THR A 658 -25.23 10.41 -5.45
CA THR A 658 -23.93 10.76 -6.03
C THR A 658 -24.10 11.46 -7.35
N GLY A 659 -23.25 12.46 -7.60
CA GLY A 659 -23.21 13.16 -8.88
C GLY A 659 -22.63 12.30 -10.01
N PRO A 660 -22.56 12.85 -11.22
CA PRO A 660 -21.78 12.25 -12.30
C PRO A 660 -20.29 12.20 -11.89
N ALA A 661 -19.57 11.18 -12.36
CA ALA A 661 -18.14 11.11 -12.15
C ALA A 661 -17.40 12.15 -13.00
N SER A 662 -16.24 12.56 -12.52
CA SER A 662 -15.29 13.45 -13.21
C SER A 662 -13.93 12.76 -13.30
N GLN A 663 -13.20 13.05 -14.38
CA GLN A 663 -11.91 12.46 -14.71
C GLN A 663 -10.97 13.48 -15.36
N GLY A 664 -9.70 13.12 -15.52
CA GLY A 664 -8.68 13.96 -16.15
C GLY A 664 -7.90 14.89 -15.19
N GLY A 665 -8.17 14.83 -13.89
CA GLY A 665 -7.42 15.53 -12.83
C GLY A 665 -6.09 14.86 -12.49
N GLY A 666 -5.41 15.33 -11.45
CA GLY A 666 -4.19 14.69 -10.94
C GLY A 666 -4.37 14.01 -9.59
N SER A 667 -5.63 13.80 -9.17
CA SER A 667 -5.92 13.25 -7.85
C SER A 667 -5.47 11.78 -7.73
N PRO A 668 -5.13 11.31 -6.52
CA PRO A 668 -4.73 9.93 -6.29
C PRO A 668 -5.80 8.92 -6.70
N GLU A 669 -7.09 9.23 -6.51
CA GLU A 669 -8.19 8.38 -6.99
C GLU A 669 -8.33 8.31 -8.52
N GLU A 670 -7.78 9.25 -9.26
CA GLU A 670 -7.77 9.22 -10.74
C GLU A 670 -6.49 8.55 -11.28
N VAL A 671 -5.38 8.71 -10.56
CA VAL A 671 -4.04 8.28 -11.00
C VAL A 671 -3.72 6.85 -10.58
N LEU A 672 -4.11 6.44 -9.37
CA LEU A 672 -3.73 5.15 -8.82
C LEU A 672 -4.83 4.12 -9.09
N VAL A 673 -4.52 3.17 -9.97
CA VAL A 673 -5.48 2.18 -10.47
C VAL A 673 -5.06 0.76 -10.11
N PRO A 674 -6.02 -0.17 -9.97
CA PRO A 674 -5.71 -1.54 -9.56
C PRO A 674 -5.26 -2.36 -10.77
N ALA A 675 -4.40 -3.35 -10.53
CA ALA A 675 -4.07 -4.41 -11.47
C ALA A 675 -4.04 -5.76 -10.75
N GLN A 676 -4.72 -6.74 -11.32
CA GLN A 676 -4.97 -8.03 -10.69
C GLN A 676 -4.71 -9.14 -11.70
N ALA A 677 -3.76 -10.00 -11.36
CA ALA A 677 -3.37 -11.11 -12.22
C ALA A 677 -4.07 -12.40 -11.74
N TRP A 678 -4.92 -12.96 -12.60
CA TRP A 678 -5.66 -14.18 -12.34
C TRP A 678 -5.14 -15.31 -13.23
N LEU A 679 -4.82 -16.45 -12.65
CA LEU A 679 -4.50 -17.66 -13.40
C LEU A 679 -5.77 -18.51 -13.52
N VAL A 680 -6.27 -18.67 -14.75
CA VAL A 680 -7.47 -19.45 -15.07
C VAL A 680 -7.12 -20.93 -15.20
N GLY A 681 -7.93 -21.80 -14.61
CA GLY A 681 -7.74 -23.25 -14.57
C GLY A 681 -7.06 -23.70 -13.27
N GLY A 682 -7.52 -24.83 -12.73
CA GLY A 682 -6.96 -25.40 -11.50
C GLY A 682 -5.47 -25.68 -11.63
N VAL A 683 -4.68 -25.13 -10.73
CA VAL A 683 -3.30 -25.56 -10.48
C VAL A 683 -3.42 -26.76 -9.55
N HIS A 684 -3.58 -27.95 -10.12
CA HIS A 684 -3.51 -29.19 -9.35
C HIS A 684 -2.06 -29.53 -9.01
#